data_AF-A0A2G9NTE3-F1
#
_entry.id   AF-A0A2G9NTE3-F1
#
_cell.length_a   1.000
_cell.length_b   1.000
_cell.length_c   1.000
_cell.angle_alpha   90.00
_cell.angle_beta   90.00
_cell.angle_gamma   90.00
#
_symmetry.space_group_name_H-M   'P 1'
#
loop_
_entity.id
_entity.type
_entity.pdbx_description
1 polymer ?
#
loop_
_entity_poly.entity_id
_entity_poly.type
_entity_poly.pdbx_seq_one_letter_code
_entity_poly.pdbx_strand_id
1 'polypeptide(L)'
;MVKKKIKKGSNRKKNDKQALQKDFYAFQEKVNRLEEFKHEISSLESKNLTKGFEKEVGIIKSRLKDTSALPELESRIRRLRTEIRKKREVKRKSPIKVISKKVDILDDSIEKSNIKISRRVDNIDTRIEEKNIELKKEIKDLKSKIDEDLKDKRKVDNKVGFVVDENFNNFIYGLKLELSDRVKNREKELNNQLRNDLELRRRALDAHYVDMEKKLSKDYEIKKTKLASDYGLRENKLVSDYGLRTEADKKKIQELNKEYSLKKSQLQDLYEARVANDLKKEIQRRFSEELKKKFDAERTKIDYYYISKMKERYQSEFEKQKDALESKFKTRLVQEMNNQKKMGEKEVKSKLEGLEQGYQNKQDNLEIRKKQLEKKLKEKISHAGFNKSKEHKLLKNKLKELERAKRTHQREYSSKMALLKKQISENTRDVNKIKLSLKDQLSREAHDEIVIKVREYRKKINEEIKKDFTSKMETFTIQQRKLMEQEIDERTKQLEEELAKQRKINSTLNQNISEMKYQLAEKKGKVLQLLHEQRNYNKKLMNERMRIKEEERLKHEDQKHQLIESHKKEVQKVTDSLNREFQNHFDSEVKKRIQQDKNKLNAEYKLKKDKLKSLSFRERREAKTKLLEEYNNNLQKAKVNFTKELQAKLHEEFDKKIKSQVLLEKKKFENNLKALQNKYENRERALQLHEKSLLEKEKENALNLASEKKKLMGKFNFMAEQENSKFKNERIKIQKEAVTKAHQQMVDELKIREERMKSNLKREFKAKLKEHDEQQKADLDKRKAELIEELKKKTSALLS
;
A
#
# COMPACT_ATOMS: atom_id res chain seq x y z
N MET A 1 57.49 -57.40 35.89
CA MET A 1 58.11 -56.36 35.04
C MET A 1 57.26 -56.11 33.80
N VAL A 2 56.43 -55.05 33.78
CA VAL A 2 55.74 -54.59 32.56
C VAL A 2 55.80 -53.07 32.55
N LYS A 3 56.69 -52.49 31.71
CA LYS A 3 56.88 -51.04 31.56
C LYS A 3 55.77 -50.48 30.66
N LYS A 4 54.72 -49.89 31.25
CA LYS A 4 53.68 -49.15 30.52
C LYS A 4 54.18 -47.73 30.20
N LYS A 5 54.51 -47.49 28.91
CA LYS A 5 54.93 -46.19 28.37
C LYS A 5 53.78 -45.17 28.43
N ILE A 6 53.97 -44.10 29.19
CA ILE A 6 53.11 -42.90 29.19
C ILE A 6 53.51 -42.02 27.99
N LYS A 7 52.63 -41.92 26.98
CA LYS A 7 52.78 -40.98 25.85
C LYS A 7 52.33 -39.58 26.27
N LYS A 8 53.27 -38.63 26.33
CA LYS A 8 53.00 -37.17 26.41
C LYS A 8 52.34 -36.70 25.10
N GLY A 9 51.05 -36.37 25.16
CA GLY A 9 50.32 -35.73 24.06
C GLY A 9 50.19 -34.23 24.30
N SER A 10 51.18 -33.43 23.89
CA SER A 10 51.13 -31.97 23.89
C SER A 10 50.91 -31.44 22.48
N ASN A 11 49.67 -31.44 21.97
CA ASN A 11 49.33 -30.69 20.74
C ASN A 11 47.82 -30.38 20.53
N ARG A 12 46.97 -30.43 21.57
CA ARG A 12 45.52 -30.14 21.41
C ARG A 12 45.07 -28.68 21.60
N LYS A 13 45.93 -27.76 22.03
CA LYS A 13 45.51 -26.39 22.40
C LYS A 13 45.24 -25.41 21.23
N LYS A 14 45.55 -25.76 19.97
CA LYS A 14 45.27 -24.87 18.82
C LYS A 14 43.88 -25.09 18.18
N ASN A 15 43.27 -26.27 18.33
CA ASN A 15 41.91 -26.53 17.82
C ASN A 15 40.81 -25.99 18.75
N ASP A 16 41.08 -25.86 20.05
CA ASP A 16 40.09 -25.33 21.02
C ASP A 16 39.74 -23.86 20.76
N LYS A 17 40.69 -23.03 20.28
CA LYS A 17 40.40 -21.63 19.94
C LYS A 17 39.42 -21.50 18.77
N GLN A 18 39.56 -22.34 17.74
CA GLN A 18 38.62 -22.32 16.62
C GLN A 18 37.25 -22.89 17.00
N ALA A 19 37.21 -23.90 17.88
CA ALA A 19 35.95 -24.41 18.43
C ALA A 19 35.22 -23.35 19.27
N LEU A 20 35.92 -22.69 20.20
CA LEU A 20 35.40 -21.58 20.99
C LEU A 20 34.91 -20.42 20.13
N GLN A 21 35.62 -20.11 19.05
CA GLN A 21 35.24 -19.03 18.15
C GLN A 21 33.97 -19.38 17.35
N LYS A 22 33.83 -20.65 16.92
CA LYS A 22 32.59 -21.15 16.30
C LYS A 22 31.43 -21.16 17.30
N ASP A 23 31.65 -21.59 18.54
CA ASP A 23 30.63 -21.60 19.58
C ASP A 23 30.19 -20.17 19.95
N PHE A 24 31.13 -19.22 19.97
CA PHE A 24 30.85 -17.81 20.19
C PHE A 24 29.98 -17.22 19.07
N TYR A 25 30.31 -17.47 17.81
CA TYR A 25 29.50 -17.00 16.68
C TYR A 25 28.14 -17.69 16.63
N ALA A 26 28.07 -19.00 16.91
CA ALA A 26 26.80 -19.72 17.00
C ALA A 26 25.93 -19.18 18.15
N PHE A 27 26.53 -18.80 19.27
CA PHE A 27 25.83 -18.13 20.36
C PHE A 27 25.34 -16.73 19.97
N GLN A 28 26.20 -15.93 19.33
CA GLN A 28 25.85 -14.60 18.82
C GLN A 28 24.68 -14.67 17.83
N GLU A 29 24.68 -15.64 16.93
CA GLU A 29 23.61 -15.88 15.97
C GLU A 29 22.29 -16.23 16.68
N LYS A 30 22.35 -17.08 17.72
CA LYS A 30 21.18 -17.39 18.56
C LYS A 30 20.64 -16.15 19.28
N VAL A 31 21.52 -15.29 19.80
CA VAL A 31 21.12 -14.03 20.46
C VAL A 31 20.45 -13.08 19.47
N ASN A 32 21.06 -12.86 18.31
CA ASN A 32 20.48 -12.02 17.25
C ASN A 32 19.10 -12.53 16.83
N ARG A 33 18.93 -13.85 16.69
CA ARG A 33 17.64 -14.45 16.32
C ARG A 33 16.57 -14.28 17.40
N LEU A 34 16.94 -14.28 18.69
CA LEU A 34 16.02 -13.94 19.78
C LEU A 34 15.62 -12.46 19.75
N GLU A 35 16.53 -11.55 19.39
CA GLU A 35 16.21 -10.12 19.20
C GLU A 35 15.25 -9.90 18.04
N GLU A 36 15.41 -10.63 16.93
CA GLU A 36 14.47 -10.60 15.81
C GLU A 36 13.06 -11.01 16.26
N PHE A 37 12.94 -12.10 17.03
CA PHE A 37 11.65 -12.54 17.58
C PHE A 37 11.04 -11.51 18.54
N LYS A 38 11.86 -10.82 19.33
CA LYS A 38 11.42 -9.72 20.20
C LYS A 38 10.83 -8.58 19.37
N HIS A 39 11.54 -8.12 18.34
CA HIS A 39 11.06 -7.07 17.44
C HIS A 39 9.78 -7.46 16.70
N GLU A 40 9.69 -8.72 16.28
CA GLU A 40 8.52 -9.23 15.59
C GLU A 40 7.27 -9.20 16.47
N ILE A 41 7.38 -9.68 17.72
CA ILE A 41 6.27 -9.66 18.68
C ILE A 41 5.85 -8.21 18.97
N SER A 42 6.80 -7.31 19.19
CA SER A 42 6.50 -5.88 19.38
C SER A 42 5.83 -5.26 18.14
N SER A 43 6.19 -5.68 16.93
CA SER A 43 5.52 -5.26 15.69
C SER A 43 4.07 -5.77 15.61
N LEU A 44 3.81 -7.00 16.05
CA LEU A 44 2.46 -7.56 16.11
C LEU A 44 1.59 -6.88 17.18
N GLU A 45 2.17 -6.55 18.34
CA GLU A 45 1.50 -5.83 19.43
C GLU A 45 1.17 -4.39 19.05
N SER A 46 2.13 -3.63 18.51
CA SER A 46 1.93 -2.24 18.04
C SER A 46 0.85 -2.12 16.96
N LYS A 47 0.65 -3.17 16.16
CA LYS A 47 -0.42 -3.25 15.16
C LYS A 47 -1.77 -3.71 15.74
N ASN A 48 -1.87 -3.90 17.06
CA ASN A 48 -3.03 -4.47 17.76
C ASN A 48 -3.48 -5.84 17.22
N LEU A 49 -2.57 -6.62 16.62
CA LEU A 49 -2.88 -7.93 16.02
C LEU A 49 -2.88 -9.06 17.05
N THR A 50 -2.31 -8.82 18.23
CA THR A 50 -2.18 -9.78 19.33
C THR A 50 -3.41 -9.85 20.24
N LYS A 51 -4.46 -9.06 19.98
CA LYS A 51 -5.68 -9.03 20.80
C LYS A 51 -6.42 -10.38 20.76
N GLY A 52 -6.49 -11.07 21.90
CA GLY A 52 -7.00 -12.43 22.08
C GLY A 52 -5.97 -13.55 21.92
N PHE A 53 -4.68 -13.23 21.86
CA PHE A 53 -3.54 -14.18 21.88
C PHE A 53 -2.50 -13.79 22.96
N GLU A 54 -2.93 -13.06 23.99
CA GLU A 54 -2.04 -12.51 25.02
C GLU A 54 -1.31 -13.61 25.80
N LYS A 55 -1.95 -14.78 25.97
CA LYS A 55 -1.36 -15.95 26.63
C LYS A 55 -0.19 -16.52 25.83
N GLU A 56 -0.33 -16.74 24.52
CA GLU A 56 0.81 -17.21 23.71
C GLU A 56 1.94 -16.19 23.69
N VAL A 57 1.61 -14.91 23.53
CA VAL A 57 2.60 -13.82 23.52
C VAL A 57 3.35 -13.76 24.86
N GLY A 58 2.67 -13.93 25.98
CA GLY A 58 3.28 -14.01 27.31
C GLY A 58 4.27 -15.18 27.44
N ILE A 59 3.91 -16.37 26.94
CA ILE A 59 4.80 -17.54 27.00
C ILE A 59 6.01 -17.38 26.07
N ILE A 60 5.83 -16.75 24.91
CA ILE A 60 6.95 -16.46 24.00
C ILE A 60 7.89 -15.44 24.66
N LYS A 61 7.35 -14.37 25.26
CA LYS A 61 8.14 -13.34 25.95
C LYS A 61 8.95 -13.88 27.13
N SER A 62 8.38 -14.79 27.92
CA SER A 62 9.08 -15.36 29.08
C SER A 62 10.29 -16.21 28.67
N ARG A 63 10.29 -16.78 27.46
CA ARG A 63 11.38 -17.61 26.92
C ARG A 63 12.37 -16.87 26.02
N LEU A 64 12.13 -15.59 25.69
CA LEU A 64 13.05 -14.78 24.87
C LEU A 64 14.45 -14.57 25.49
N LYS A 65 14.64 -14.89 26.77
CA LYS A 65 15.95 -14.81 27.45
C LYS A 65 16.76 -16.11 27.34
N ASP A 66 16.16 -17.20 26.86
CA ASP A 66 16.79 -18.52 26.83
C ASP A 66 17.19 -18.91 25.40
N THR A 67 18.50 -19.03 25.16
CA THR A 67 19.06 -19.42 23.85
C THR A 67 18.84 -20.89 23.50
N SER A 68 18.53 -21.73 24.49
CA SER A 68 18.20 -23.15 24.27
C SER A 68 16.76 -23.36 23.78
N ALA A 69 15.85 -22.43 24.09
CA ALA A 69 14.43 -22.47 23.73
C ALA A 69 14.13 -22.02 22.28
N LEU A 70 15.17 -21.71 21.49
CA LEU A 70 15.05 -21.08 20.17
C LEU A 70 14.22 -21.89 19.15
N PRO A 71 14.38 -23.24 19.03
CA PRO A 71 13.54 -24.05 18.13
C PRO A 71 12.06 -24.02 18.53
N GLU A 72 11.78 -23.99 19.84
CA GLU A 72 10.42 -23.95 20.34
C GLU A 72 9.77 -22.58 20.12
N LEU A 73 10.52 -21.49 20.35
CA LEU A 73 10.10 -20.13 20.07
C LEU A 73 9.74 -19.94 18.60
N GLU A 74 10.56 -20.47 17.68
CA GLU A 74 10.29 -20.37 16.25
C GLU A 74 8.99 -21.09 15.86
N SER A 75 8.75 -22.28 16.41
CA SER A 75 7.49 -23.02 16.23
C SER A 75 6.28 -22.24 16.75
N ARG A 76 6.38 -21.66 17.95
CA ARG A 76 5.31 -20.88 18.57
C ARG A 76 5.01 -19.60 17.80
N ILE A 77 6.02 -18.86 17.33
CA ILE A 77 5.83 -17.66 16.51
C ILE A 77 5.18 -18.00 15.17
N ARG A 78 5.59 -19.11 14.51
CA ARG A 78 4.93 -19.58 13.28
C ARG A 78 3.46 -19.95 13.51
N ARG A 79 3.14 -20.63 14.63
CA ARG A 79 1.75 -20.92 15.01
C ARG A 79 0.96 -19.64 15.25
N LEU A 80 1.50 -18.70 16.04
CA LEU A 80 0.88 -17.40 16.32
C LEU A 80 0.58 -16.62 15.03
N ARG A 81 1.52 -16.56 14.07
CA ARG A 81 1.29 -15.96 12.74
C ARG A 81 0.11 -16.61 12.02
N THR A 82 0.02 -17.94 12.07
CA THR A 82 -1.01 -18.71 11.38
C THR A 82 -2.38 -18.49 12.00
N GLU A 83 -2.46 -18.43 13.33
CA GLU A 83 -3.72 -18.16 14.04
C GLU A 83 -4.19 -16.72 13.89
N ILE A 84 -3.27 -15.74 13.95
CA ILE A 84 -3.57 -14.35 13.63
C ILE A 84 -4.12 -14.23 12.21
N ARG A 85 -3.52 -14.92 11.23
CA ARG A 85 -4.03 -14.96 9.85
C ARG A 85 -5.42 -15.58 9.76
N LYS A 86 -5.65 -16.74 10.40
CA LYS A 86 -6.96 -17.42 10.43
C LYS A 86 -8.06 -16.59 11.10
N LYS A 87 -7.75 -15.83 12.16
CA LYS A 87 -8.70 -14.93 12.83
C LYS A 87 -9.03 -13.71 11.98
N ARG A 88 -8.07 -13.22 11.20
CA ARG A 88 -8.23 -12.05 10.31
C ARG A 88 -8.95 -12.41 9.01
N GLU A 89 -8.70 -13.61 8.50
CA GLU A 89 -9.57 -14.30 7.56
C GLU A 89 -10.82 -14.81 8.29
N VAL A 90 -11.60 -13.89 8.86
CA VAL A 90 -13.04 -14.15 9.00
C VAL A 90 -13.45 -14.52 7.59
N LYS A 91 -13.71 -15.81 7.35
CA LYS A 91 -14.28 -16.32 6.10
C LYS A 91 -15.56 -15.53 5.92
N ARG A 92 -15.46 -14.38 5.23
CA ARG A 92 -16.61 -13.63 4.75
C ARG A 92 -17.29 -14.67 3.88
N LYS A 93 -18.34 -15.29 4.43
CA LYS A 93 -19.18 -16.22 3.67
C LYS A 93 -19.46 -15.43 2.40
N SER A 94 -18.98 -15.94 1.26
CA SER A 94 -19.14 -15.21 0.00
C SER A 94 -20.60 -14.79 -0.09
N PRO A 95 -20.92 -13.60 -0.61
CA PRO A 95 -22.31 -13.18 -0.77
C PRO A 95 -23.16 -14.29 -1.39
N ILE A 96 -22.56 -15.08 -2.29
CA ILE A 96 -23.10 -16.30 -2.90
C ILE A 96 -23.55 -17.36 -1.86
N LYS A 97 -22.77 -17.67 -0.82
CA LYS A 97 -23.16 -18.64 0.22
C LYS A 97 -24.26 -18.13 1.15
N VAL A 98 -24.37 -16.81 1.33
CA VAL A 98 -25.47 -16.20 2.08
C VAL A 98 -26.74 -16.17 1.23
N ILE A 99 -26.61 -15.93 -0.08
CA ILE A 99 -27.71 -16.00 -1.04
C ILE A 99 -28.19 -17.45 -1.16
N SER A 100 -27.30 -18.45 -1.29
CA SER A 100 -27.69 -19.87 -1.35
C SER A 100 -28.50 -20.29 -0.12
N LYS A 101 -28.05 -19.98 1.11
CA LYS A 101 -28.86 -20.28 2.30
C LYS A 101 -30.22 -19.59 2.31
N LYS A 102 -30.33 -18.39 1.75
CA LYS A 102 -31.63 -17.71 1.64
C LYS A 102 -32.50 -18.33 0.56
N VAL A 103 -31.92 -18.82 -0.53
CA VAL A 103 -32.61 -19.58 -1.58
C VAL A 103 -33.09 -20.91 -1.02
N ASP A 104 -32.25 -21.66 -0.30
CA ASP A 104 -32.64 -22.93 0.33
C ASP A 104 -33.81 -22.74 1.33
N ILE A 105 -33.81 -21.65 2.11
CA ILE A 105 -34.93 -21.32 3.02
C ILE A 105 -36.21 -20.94 2.25
N LEU A 106 -36.07 -20.27 1.11
CA LEU A 106 -37.20 -19.92 0.25
C LEU A 106 -37.78 -21.16 -0.43
N ASP A 107 -36.93 -22.06 -0.91
CA ASP A 107 -37.33 -23.32 -1.52
C ASP A 107 -38.06 -24.21 -0.51
N ASP A 108 -37.54 -24.35 0.72
CA ASP A 108 -38.23 -25.04 1.83
C ASP A 108 -39.59 -24.40 2.16
N SER A 109 -39.71 -23.07 2.07
CA SER A 109 -40.96 -22.36 2.33
C SER A 109 -41.98 -22.57 1.21
N ILE A 110 -41.52 -22.60 -0.05
CA ILE A 110 -42.35 -22.83 -1.24
C ILE A 110 -42.85 -24.29 -1.23
N GLU A 111 -41.99 -25.24 -0.89
CA GLU A 111 -42.35 -26.65 -0.79
C GLU A 111 -43.42 -26.88 0.29
N LYS A 112 -43.25 -26.25 1.48
CA LYS A 112 -44.27 -26.29 2.54
C LYS A 112 -45.58 -25.62 2.14
N SER A 113 -45.57 -24.54 1.35
CA SER A 113 -46.82 -23.93 0.87
C SER A 113 -47.49 -24.78 -0.20
N ASN A 114 -46.73 -25.39 -1.11
CA ASN A 114 -47.25 -26.29 -2.13
C ASN A 114 -47.90 -27.54 -1.50
N ILE A 115 -47.28 -28.14 -0.47
CA ILE A 115 -47.88 -29.25 0.28
C ILE A 115 -49.21 -28.85 0.93
N LYS A 116 -49.31 -27.62 1.48
CA LYS A 116 -50.57 -27.11 2.06
C LYS A 116 -51.65 -26.86 1.01
N ILE A 117 -51.27 -26.41 -0.18
CA ILE A 117 -52.20 -26.20 -1.30
C ILE A 117 -52.69 -27.55 -1.82
N SER A 118 -51.80 -28.52 -2.03
CA SER A 118 -52.17 -29.88 -2.46
C SER A 118 -53.19 -30.49 -1.51
N ARG A 119 -52.94 -30.48 -0.19
CA ARG A 119 -53.90 -30.99 0.80
C ARG A 119 -55.24 -30.27 0.80
N ARG A 120 -55.28 -28.98 0.42
CA ARG A 120 -56.54 -28.22 0.31
C ARG A 120 -57.31 -28.60 -0.93
N VAL A 121 -56.61 -28.82 -2.06
CA VAL A 121 -57.21 -29.29 -3.31
C VAL A 121 -57.77 -30.69 -3.12
N ASP A 122 -57.00 -31.61 -2.54
CA ASP A 122 -57.45 -32.98 -2.27
C ASP A 122 -58.69 -33.01 -1.36
N ASN A 123 -58.75 -32.12 -0.35
CA ASN A 123 -59.92 -31.98 0.53
C ASN A 123 -61.15 -31.37 -0.16
N ILE A 124 -60.95 -30.57 -1.22
CA ILE A 124 -62.07 -30.03 -2.01
C ILE A 124 -62.61 -31.12 -2.92
N ASP A 125 -61.73 -31.88 -3.56
CA ASP A 125 -62.11 -32.97 -4.47
C ASP A 125 -62.88 -34.06 -3.73
N THR A 126 -62.43 -34.47 -2.54
CA THR A 126 -63.16 -35.44 -1.70
C THR A 126 -64.54 -34.93 -1.28
N ARG A 127 -64.66 -33.67 -0.89
CA ARG A 127 -65.97 -33.06 -0.56
C ARG A 127 -66.92 -32.98 -1.76
N ILE A 128 -66.40 -32.75 -2.95
CA ILE A 128 -67.19 -32.75 -4.19
C ILE A 128 -67.69 -34.17 -4.49
N GLU A 129 -66.84 -35.17 -4.34
CA GLU A 129 -67.22 -36.58 -4.51
C GLU A 129 -68.29 -37.01 -3.50
N GLU A 130 -68.13 -36.69 -2.22
CA GLU A 130 -69.11 -36.98 -1.17
C GLU A 130 -70.50 -36.38 -1.49
N LYS A 131 -70.54 -35.09 -1.86
CA LYS A 131 -71.81 -34.44 -2.24
C LYS A 131 -72.43 -35.02 -3.50
N ASN A 132 -71.62 -35.41 -4.47
CA ASN A 132 -72.12 -36.08 -5.68
C ASN A 132 -72.72 -37.45 -5.36
N ILE A 133 -72.18 -38.17 -4.37
CA ILE A 133 -72.76 -39.43 -3.89
C ILE A 133 -74.10 -39.18 -3.19
N GLU A 134 -74.20 -38.15 -2.35
CA GLU A 134 -75.45 -37.76 -1.68
C GLU A 134 -76.55 -37.39 -2.68
N LEU A 135 -76.26 -36.51 -3.64
CA LEU A 135 -77.21 -36.12 -4.68
C LEU A 135 -77.70 -37.30 -5.52
N LYS A 136 -76.83 -38.28 -5.81
CA LYS A 136 -77.22 -39.51 -6.50
C LYS A 136 -78.19 -40.35 -5.69
N LYS A 137 -78.06 -40.39 -4.35
CA LYS A 137 -79.01 -41.07 -3.47
C LYS A 137 -80.36 -40.35 -3.44
N GLU A 138 -80.37 -39.02 -3.29
CA GLU A 138 -81.61 -38.23 -3.29
C GLU A 138 -82.40 -38.37 -4.59
N ILE A 139 -81.71 -38.34 -5.74
CA ILE A 139 -82.36 -38.57 -7.05
C ILE A 139 -82.97 -39.97 -7.13
N LYS A 140 -82.32 -40.98 -6.52
CA LYS A 140 -82.84 -42.35 -6.49
C LYS A 140 -84.08 -42.45 -5.61
N ASP A 141 -84.06 -41.82 -4.43
CA ASP A 141 -85.18 -41.84 -3.48
C ASP A 141 -86.41 -41.10 -4.02
N LEU A 142 -86.20 -39.98 -4.74
CA LEU A 142 -87.28 -39.26 -5.42
C LEU A 142 -87.92 -40.09 -6.53
N LYS A 143 -87.13 -40.87 -7.28
CA LYS A 143 -87.66 -41.78 -8.30
C LYS A 143 -88.55 -42.86 -7.69
N SER A 144 -88.13 -43.48 -6.59
CA SER A 144 -88.95 -44.49 -5.91
C SER A 144 -90.27 -43.93 -5.39
N LYS A 145 -90.30 -42.70 -4.86
CA LYS A 145 -91.55 -42.08 -4.39
C LYS A 145 -92.56 -41.83 -5.52
N ILE A 146 -92.08 -41.36 -6.67
CA ILE A 146 -92.93 -41.14 -7.85
C ILE A 146 -93.51 -42.46 -8.37
N ASP A 147 -92.71 -43.54 -8.36
CA ASP A 147 -93.16 -44.85 -8.82
C ASP A 147 -94.14 -45.54 -7.84
N GLU A 148 -94.10 -45.19 -6.54
CA GLU A 148 -95.08 -45.63 -5.54
C GLU A 148 -96.42 -44.88 -5.68
N ASP A 149 -96.39 -43.56 -5.85
CA ASP A 149 -97.60 -42.73 -6.00
C ASP A 149 -98.43 -43.09 -7.26
N LEU A 150 -97.79 -43.71 -8.27
CA LEU A 150 -98.46 -44.12 -9.50
C LEU A 150 -99.16 -45.50 -9.43
N LYS A 151 -98.97 -46.27 -8.35
CA LYS A 151 -99.53 -47.63 -8.23
C LYS A 151 -100.94 -47.70 -7.63
N ASP A 152 -101.45 -46.63 -7.02
CA ASP A 152 -102.81 -46.61 -6.45
C ASP A 152 -103.84 -46.03 -7.41
N LYS A 153 -104.34 -46.87 -8.33
CA LYS A 153 -105.55 -46.58 -9.11
C LYS A 153 -106.69 -47.51 -8.70
N ARG A 154 -107.58 -47.03 -7.82
CA ARG A 154 -108.87 -47.68 -7.55
C ARG A 154 -109.80 -47.51 -8.75
N LYS A 155 -110.43 -48.61 -9.17
CA LYS A 155 -111.38 -48.71 -10.29
C LYS A 155 -112.67 -47.95 -9.95
N VAL A 156 -113.09 -47.03 -10.82
CA VAL A 156 -114.39 -46.35 -10.78
C VAL A 156 -115.22 -46.79 -11.97
N ASP A 157 -116.50 -47.05 -11.73
CA ASP A 157 -117.45 -47.73 -12.62
C ASP A 157 -117.94 -46.86 -13.79
N ASN A 158 -117.88 -47.41 -15.01
CA ASN A 158 -117.94 -46.70 -16.30
C ASN A 158 -119.33 -46.21 -16.77
N LYS A 159 -120.36 -46.18 -15.92
CA LYS A 159 -121.74 -45.86 -16.36
C LYS A 159 -122.43 -44.67 -15.73
N VAL A 160 -121.86 -44.08 -14.67
CA VAL A 160 -122.24 -42.75 -14.14
C VAL A 160 -121.21 -41.68 -14.50
N GLY A 161 -120.04 -42.11 -15.02
CA GLY A 161 -118.94 -41.26 -15.47
C GLY A 161 -119.38 -40.22 -16.48
N PHE A 162 -120.08 -40.54 -17.57
CA PHE A 162 -120.20 -39.57 -18.66
C PHE A 162 -120.94 -38.25 -18.34
N VAL A 163 -121.97 -38.27 -17.48
CA VAL A 163 -122.77 -37.06 -17.16
C VAL A 163 -122.21 -36.31 -15.95
N VAL A 164 -121.65 -37.03 -14.97
CA VAL A 164 -120.91 -36.39 -13.88
C VAL A 164 -119.58 -35.88 -14.40
N ASP A 165 -118.90 -36.58 -15.32
CA ASP A 165 -117.62 -36.21 -15.90
C ASP A 165 -117.73 -35.00 -16.83
N GLU A 166 -118.82 -34.73 -17.55
CA GLU A 166 -118.87 -33.47 -18.31
C GLU A 166 -119.04 -32.26 -17.39
N ASN A 167 -119.92 -32.33 -16.39
CA ASN A 167 -120.10 -31.23 -15.43
C ASN A 167 -118.94 -31.12 -14.44
N PHE A 168 -118.38 -32.24 -14.02
CA PHE A 168 -117.22 -32.33 -13.15
C PHE A 168 -115.94 -32.02 -13.93
N ASN A 169 -115.78 -32.41 -15.20
CA ASN A 169 -114.65 -31.93 -16.01
C ASN A 169 -114.80 -30.46 -16.33
N ASN A 170 -116.00 -29.92 -16.58
CA ASN A 170 -116.19 -28.48 -16.74
C ASN A 170 -115.91 -27.72 -15.43
N PHE A 171 -116.29 -28.28 -14.27
CA PHE A 171 -115.97 -27.74 -12.96
C PHE A 171 -114.47 -27.84 -12.64
N ILE A 172 -113.83 -28.98 -12.92
CA ILE A 172 -112.39 -29.21 -12.78
C ILE A 172 -111.62 -28.36 -13.79
N TYR A 173 -112.14 -28.13 -14.99
CA TYR A 173 -111.55 -27.26 -15.99
C TYR A 173 -111.71 -25.79 -15.59
N GLY A 174 -112.84 -25.41 -15.02
CA GLY A 174 -113.07 -24.12 -14.38
C GLY A 174 -112.12 -23.87 -13.21
N LEU A 175 -112.01 -24.83 -12.28
CA LEU A 175 -111.04 -24.79 -11.19
C LEU A 175 -109.60 -24.79 -11.69
N LYS A 176 -109.27 -25.57 -12.73
CA LYS A 176 -107.92 -25.59 -13.33
C LYS A 176 -107.62 -24.27 -14.03
N LEU A 177 -108.57 -23.65 -14.70
CA LEU A 177 -108.41 -22.33 -15.31
C LEU A 177 -108.26 -21.26 -14.22
N GLU A 178 -109.12 -21.28 -13.20
CA GLU A 178 -109.07 -20.32 -12.10
C GLU A 178 -107.80 -20.48 -11.25
N LEU A 179 -107.36 -21.72 -10.99
CA LEU A 179 -106.07 -22.02 -10.37
C LEU A 179 -104.92 -21.66 -11.30
N SER A 180 -105.00 -21.93 -12.60
CA SER A 180 -103.96 -21.54 -13.55
C SER A 180 -103.86 -20.03 -13.65
N ASP A 181 -104.96 -19.29 -13.58
CA ASP A 181 -104.98 -17.83 -13.62
C ASP A 181 -104.53 -17.25 -12.28
N ARG A 182 -104.92 -17.84 -11.14
CA ARG A 182 -104.35 -17.48 -9.83
C ARG A 182 -102.86 -17.76 -9.78
N VAL A 183 -102.40 -18.90 -10.29
CA VAL A 183 -100.98 -19.26 -10.34
C VAL A 183 -100.25 -18.32 -11.29
N LYS A 184 -100.77 -18.03 -12.49
CA LYS A 184 -100.16 -17.06 -13.43
C LYS A 184 -100.13 -15.65 -12.85
N ASN A 185 -101.19 -15.22 -12.17
CA ASN A 185 -101.24 -13.90 -11.54
C ASN A 185 -100.30 -13.84 -10.35
N ARG A 186 -100.22 -14.90 -9.54
CA ARG A 186 -99.28 -15.00 -8.42
C ARG A 186 -97.84 -15.12 -8.91
N GLU A 187 -97.60 -15.81 -10.01
CA GLU A 187 -96.30 -15.90 -10.67
C GLU A 187 -95.90 -14.57 -11.29
N LYS A 188 -96.83 -13.83 -11.90
CA LYS A 188 -96.58 -12.44 -12.34
C LYS A 188 -96.30 -11.52 -11.16
N GLU A 189 -97.06 -11.64 -10.07
CA GLU A 189 -96.86 -10.86 -8.86
C GLU A 189 -95.49 -11.16 -8.22
N LEU A 190 -95.13 -12.45 -8.09
CA LEU A 190 -93.82 -12.90 -7.61
C LEU A 190 -92.71 -12.46 -8.56
N ASN A 191 -92.89 -12.54 -9.87
CA ASN A 191 -91.91 -12.06 -10.84
C ASN A 191 -91.75 -10.54 -10.78
N ASN A 192 -92.82 -9.79 -10.55
CA ASN A 192 -92.76 -8.35 -10.36
C ASN A 192 -92.09 -7.99 -9.02
N GLN A 193 -92.41 -8.71 -7.93
CA GLN A 193 -91.73 -8.58 -6.65
C GLN A 193 -90.25 -8.91 -6.77
N LEU A 194 -89.89 -9.97 -7.50
CA LEU A 194 -88.51 -10.37 -7.74
C LEU A 194 -87.78 -9.35 -8.61
N ARG A 195 -88.43 -8.82 -9.65
CA ARG A 195 -87.86 -7.72 -10.46
C ARG A 195 -87.61 -6.49 -9.62
N ASN A 196 -88.57 -6.10 -8.78
CA ASN A 196 -88.44 -4.95 -7.89
C ASN A 196 -87.34 -5.19 -6.83
N ASP A 197 -87.25 -6.38 -6.24
CA ASP A 197 -86.20 -6.73 -5.28
C ASP A 197 -84.81 -6.77 -5.95
N LEU A 198 -84.71 -7.34 -7.16
CA LEU A 198 -83.48 -7.31 -7.94
C LEU A 198 -83.08 -5.88 -8.33
N GLU A 199 -84.04 -5.03 -8.67
CA GLU A 199 -83.77 -3.62 -8.97
C GLU A 199 -83.35 -2.83 -7.72
N LEU A 200 -84.00 -3.07 -6.58
CA LEU A 200 -83.60 -2.50 -5.29
C LEU A 200 -82.20 -2.96 -4.87
N ARG A 201 -81.90 -4.25 -4.99
CA ARG A 201 -80.57 -4.81 -4.73
C ARG A 201 -79.54 -4.24 -5.69
N ARG A 202 -79.88 -4.07 -6.98
CA ARG A 202 -79.00 -3.44 -7.96
C ARG A 202 -78.70 -2.00 -7.60
N ARG A 203 -79.71 -1.20 -7.24
CA ARG A 203 -79.52 0.18 -6.75
C ARG A 203 -78.67 0.22 -5.48
N ALA A 204 -78.89 -0.69 -4.53
CA ALA A 204 -78.09 -0.79 -3.31
C ALA A 204 -76.63 -1.18 -3.59
N LEU A 205 -76.41 -2.10 -4.54
CA LEU A 205 -75.11 -2.54 -4.98
C LEU A 205 -74.37 -1.41 -5.73
N ASP A 206 -75.06 -0.69 -6.61
CA ASP A 206 -74.53 0.48 -7.32
C ASP A 206 -74.15 1.59 -6.32
N ALA A 207 -75.02 1.86 -5.33
CA ALA A 207 -74.72 2.80 -4.26
C ALA A 207 -73.49 2.35 -3.43
N HIS A 208 -73.37 1.05 -3.16
CA HIS A 208 -72.22 0.47 -2.47
C HIS A 208 -70.93 0.58 -3.31
N TYR A 209 -70.99 0.38 -4.62
CA TYR A 209 -69.86 0.60 -5.51
C TYR A 209 -69.42 2.06 -5.55
N VAL A 210 -70.37 2.98 -5.65
CA VAL A 210 -70.07 4.43 -5.59
C VAL A 210 -69.44 4.81 -4.24
N ASP A 211 -69.93 4.25 -3.13
CA ASP A 211 -69.34 4.50 -1.80
C ASP A 211 -67.93 3.88 -1.68
N MET A 212 -67.73 2.68 -2.23
CA MET A 212 -66.43 2.01 -2.29
C MET A 212 -65.43 2.80 -3.14
N GLU A 213 -65.86 3.31 -4.28
CA GLU A 213 -65.05 4.14 -5.17
C GLU A 213 -64.65 5.47 -4.48
N LYS A 214 -65.60 6.10 -3.78
CA LYS A 214 -65.32 7.28 -2.95
C LYS A 214 -64.33 6.98 -1.83
N LYS A 215 -64.45 5.84 -1.15
CA LYS A 215 -63.51 5.40 -0.10
C LYS A 215 -62.12 5.14 -0.68
N LEU A 216 -62.03 4.41 -1.80
CA LEU A 216 -60.77 4.14 -2.49
C LEU A 216 -60.10 5.42 -2.98
N SER A 217 -60.87 6.35 -3.54
CA SER A 217 -60.36 7.66 -3.97
C SER A 217 -59.84 8.48 -2.78
N LYS A 218 -60.58 8.53 -1.67
CA LYS A 218 -60.11 9.17 -0.43
C LYS A 218 -58.85 8.51 0.11
N ASP A 219 -58.80 7.19 0.18
CA ASP A 219 -57.64 6.44 0.64
C ASP A 219 -56.42 6.64 -0.27
N TYR A 220 -56.65 6.74 -1.57
CA TYR A 220 -55.61 7.04 -2.55
C TYR A 220 -55.06 8.45 -2.34
N GLU A 221 -55.90 9.48 -2.20
CA GLU A 221 -55.46 10.84 -1.94
C GLU A 221 -54.78 10.98 -0.57
N ILE A 222 -55.25 10.28 0.48
CA ILE A 222 -54.57 10.19 1.78
C ILE A 222 -53.21 9.52 1.64
N LYS A 223 -53.10 8.41 0.90
CA LYS A 223 -51.82 7.73 0.66
C LYS A 223 -50.88 8.60 -0.15
N LYS A 224 -51.38 9.29 -1.18
CA LYS A 224 -50.60 10.18 -2.05
C LYS A 224 -50.07 11.39 -1.29
N THR A 225 -50.90 12.02 -0.46
CA THR A 225 -50.49 13.13 0.42
C THR A 225 -49.51 12.67 1.50
N LYS A 226 -49.72 11.50 2.13
CA LYS A 226 -48.74 10.87 3.03
C LYS A 226 -47.42 10.56 2.31
N LEU A 227 -47.48 10.02 1.10
CA LEU A 227 -46.28 9.72 0.31
C LEU A 227 -45.54 11.01 -0.04
N ALA A 228 -46.23 12.05 -0.46
CA ALA A 228 -45.65 13.35 -0.79
C ALA A 228 -44.99 14.00 0.44
N SER A 229 -45.65 13.94 1.61
CA SER A 229 -45.10 14.35 2.90
C SER A 229 -43.86 13.53 3.26
N ASP A 230 -43.91 12.20 3.16
CA ASP A 230 -42.79 11.32 3.44
C ASP A 230 -41.62 11.54 2.49
N TYR A 231 -41.88 11.81 1.21
CA TYR A 231 -40.86 12.17 0.23
C TYR A 231 -40.24 13.52 0.55
N GLY A 232 -41.03 14.55 0.88
CA GLY A 232 -40.52 15.85 1.31
C GLY A 232 -39.69 15.77 2.59
N LEU A 233 -40.12 14.97 3.58
CA LEU A 233 -39.37 14.72 4.81
C LEU A 233 -38.09 13.93 4.55
N ARG A 234 -38.12 12.92 3.67
CA ARG A 234 -36.92 12.16 3.27
C ARG A 234 -35.96 12.99 2.44
N GLU A 235 -36.45 13.86 1.58
CA GLU A 235 -35.65 14.77 0.76
C GLU A 235 -34.99 15.83 1.64
N ASN A 236 -35.73 16.44 2.58
CA ASN A 236 -35.15 17.35 3.57
C ASN A 236 -34.15 16.64 4.50
N LYS A 237 -34.41 15.38 4.87
CA LYS A 237 -33.47 14.55 5.65
C LYS A 237 -32.24 14.15 4.84
N LEU A 238 -32.39 13.85 3.55
CA LEU A 238 -31.25 13.62 2.65
C LEU A 238 -30.44 14.89 2.44
N VAL A 239 -31.07 16.04 2.20
CA VAL A 239 -30.38 17.33 2.01
C VAL A 239 -29.65 17.74 3.30
N SER A 240 -30.25 17.52 4.47
CA SER A 240 -29.62 17.69 5.78
C SER A 240 -28.45 16.71 6.01
N ASP A 241 -28.65 15.42 5.74
CA ASP A 241 -27.61 14.38 5.92
C ASP A 241 -26.46 14.52 4.91
N TYR A 242 -26.73 14.96 3.68
CA TYR A 242 -25.70 15.25 2.67
C TYR A 242 -25.01 16.60 2.92
N GLY A 243 -25.70 17.61 3.46
CA GLY A 243 -25.09 18.86 3.91
C GLY A 243 -24.11 18.63 5.07
N LEU A 244 -24.54 17.90 6.10
CA LEU A 244 -23.72 17.57 7.26
C LEU A 244 -22.61 16.57 6.95
N ARG A 245 -22.82 15.60 6.05
CA ARG A 245 -21.75 14.70 5.59
C ARG A 245 -20.76 15.41 4.68
N THR A 246 -21.18 16.29 3.78
CA THR A 246 -20.22 17.00 2.92
C THR A 246 -19.38 18.01 3.71
N GLU A 247 -19.91 18.61 4.77
CA GLU A 247 -19.10 19.45 5.68
C GLU A 247 -18.21 18.62 6.62
N ALA A 248 -18.71 17.51 7.19
CA ALA A 248 -17.90 16.63 8.02
C ALA A 248 -16.81 15.93 7.19
N ASP A 249 -17.10 15.50 5.96
CA ASP A 249 -16.13 14.92 5.05
C ASP A 249 -15.18 15.99 4.51
N LYS A 250 -15.62 17.24 4.25
CA LYS A 250 -14.70 18.35 3.92
C LYS A 250 -13.79 18.70 5.10
N LYS A 251 -14.29 18.73 6.34
CA LYS A 251 -13.49 18.92 7.56
C LYS A 251 -12.52 17.75 7.76
N LYS A 252 -12.98 16.52 7.57
CA LYS A 252 -12.14 15.32 7.69
C LYS A 252 -11.10 15.21 6.59
N ILE A 253 -11.41 15.62 5.36
CA ILE A 253 -10.46 15.72 4.24
C ILE A 253 -9.48 16.87 4.49
N GLN A 254 -9.92 18.01 5.04
CA GLN A 254 -9.01 19.09 5.45
C GLN A 254 -8.09 18.66 6.60
N GLU A 255 -8.60 17.96 7.61
CA GLU A 255 -7.83 17.40 8.71
C GLU A 255 -6.87 16.33 8.22
N LEU A 256 -7.30 15.41 7.37
CA LEU A 256 -6.42 14.42 6.72
C LEU A 256 -5.36 15.07 5.85
N ASN A 257 -5.70 16.14 5.12
CA ASN A 257 -4.72 16.88 4.31
C ASN A 257 -3.73 17.66 5.19
N LYS A 258 -4.19 18.23 6.32
CA LYS A 258 -3.30 18.85 7.32
C LYS A 258 -2.41 17.81 8.00
N GLU A 259 -2.95 16.65 8.37
CA GLU A 259 -2.21 15.55 8.96
C GLU A 259 -1.21 14.95 7.96
N TYR A 260 -1.61 14.82 6.69
CA TYR A 260 -0.74 14.34 5.61
C TYR A 260 0.35 15.35 5.27
N SER A 261 0.05 16.66 5.20
CA SER A 261 1.06 17.68 4.98
C SER A 261 2.02 17.78 6.17
N LEU A 262 1.51 17.67 7.40
CA LEU A 262 2.33 17.64 8.61
C LEU A 262 3.23 16.40 8.65
N LYS A 263 2.69 15.20 8.37
CA LYS A 263 3.48 13.96 8.29
C LYS A 263 4.49 14.01 7.16
N LYS A 264 4.13 14.59 6.01
CA LYS A 264 5.04 14.77 4.88
C LYS A 264 6.16 15.75 5.24
N SER A 265 5.84 16.86 5.91
CA SER A 265 6.84 17.79 6.46
C SER A 265 7.74 17.06 7.44
N GLN A 266 7.19 16.37 8.45
CA GLN A 266 7.97 15.62 9.43
C GLN A 266 8.84 14.53 8.80
N LEU A 267 8.34 13.80 7.80
CA LEU A 267 9.14 12.81 7.06
C LEU A 267 10.24 13.45 6.24
N GLN A 268 9.95 14.61 5.65
CA GLN A 268 10.91 15.37 4.89
C GLN A 268 11.98 15.98 5.81
N ASP A 269 11.60 16.55 6.95
CA ASP A 269 12.49 17.05 8.00
C ASP A 269 13.33 15.91 8.59
N LEU A 270 12.74 14.73 8.84
CA LEU A 270 13.47 13.55 9.30
C LEU A 270 14.41 13.00 8.23
N TYR A 271 14.00 13.01 6.96
CA TYR A 271 14.84 12.57 5.85
C TYR A 271 15.98 13.55 5.61
N GLU A 272 15.71 14.84 5.59
CA GLU A 272 16.70 15.91 5.48
C GLU A 272 17.63 15.90 6.70
N ALA A 273 17.13 15.72 7.92
CA ALA A 273 17.97 15.56 9.11
C ALA A 273 18.80 14.28 9.09
N ARG A 274 18.26 13.18 8.54
CA ARG A 274 18.99 11.90 8.45
C ARG A 274 20.02 11.91 7.34
N VAL A 275 19.72 12.48 6.17
CA VAL A 275 20.70 12.71 5.10
C VAL A 275 21.73 13.72 5.58
N ALA A 276 21.32 14.84 6.17
CA ALA A 276 22.25 15.84 6.70
C ALA A 276 23.10 15.32 7.85
N ASN A 277 22.62 14.41 8.70
CA ASN A 277 23.44 13.84 9.77
C ASN A 277 24.25 12.62 9.34
N ASP A 278 23.65 11.65 8.66
CA ASP A 278 24.32 10.41 8.28
C ASP A 278 25.29 10.65 7.12
N LEU A 279 24.93 11.45 6.13
CA LEU A 279 25.85 11.84 5.05
C LEU A 279 26.97 12.74 5.58
N LYS A 280 26.67 13.70 6.47
CA LYS A 280 27.70 14.54 7.09
C LYS A 280 28.63 13.73 7.99
N LYS A 281 28.13 12.73 8.73
CA LYS A 281 28.95 11.80 9.51
C LYS A 281 29.78 10.88 8.64
N GLU A 282 29.22 10.32 7.57
CA GLU A 282 29.92 9.47 6.61
C GLU A 282 31.02 10.26 5.88
N ILE A 283 30.71 11.47 5.41
CA ILE A 283 31.65 12.40 4.81
C ILE A 283 32.72 12.79 5.84
N GLN A 284 32.35 13.20 7.06
CA GLN A 284 33.34 13.52 8.10
C GLN A 284 34.21 12.33 8.48
N ARG A 285 33.67 11.11 8.51
CA ARG A 285 34.45 9.90 8.83
C ARG A 285 35.43 9.57 7.71
N ARG A 286 34.98 9.50 6.46
CA ARG A 286 35.87 9.25 5.32
C ARG A 286 36.90 10.37 5.15
N PHE A 287 36.47 11.62 5.34
CA PHE A 287 37.33 12.78 5.31
C PHE A 287 38.39 12.73 6.41
N SER A 288 38.02 12.44 7.65
CA SER A 288 38.97 12.32 8.75
C SER A 288 39.94 11.15 8.57
N GLU A 289 39.47 10.02 8.03
CA GLU A 289 40.33 8.87 7.72
C GLU A 289 41.33 9.16 6.58
N GLU A 290 40.88 9.78 5.48
CA GLU A 290 41.76 10.14 4.37
C GLU A 290 42.72 11.28 4.72
N LEU A 291 42.25 12.30 5.45
CA LEU A 291 43.12 13.33 6.00
C LEU A 291 44.16 12.70 6.90
N LYS A 292 43.78 11.82 7.83
CA LYS A 292 44.71 11.18 8.76
C LYS A 292 45.77 10.39 8.00
N LYS A 293 45.39 9.63 6.97
CA LYS A 293 46.36 8.93 6.10
C LYS A 293 47.32 9.89 5.38
N LYS A 294 46.82 11.00 4.82
CA LYS A 294 47.67 12.01 4.15
C LYS A 294 48.57 12.74 5.14
N PHE A 295 48.05 13.11 6.31
CA PHE A 295 48.81 13.71 7.41
C PHE A 295 49.90 12.77 7.91
N ASP A 296 49.60 11.48 8.13
CA ASP A 296 50.59 10.50 8.57
C ASP A 296 51.68 10.28 7.50
N ALA A 297 51.30 10.29 6.22
CA ALA A 297 52.24 10.16 5.09
C ALA A 297 53.12 11.42 4.89
N GLU A 298 52.57 12.63 5.04
CA GLU A 298 53.37 13.86 5.00
C GLU A 298 54.21 14.04 6.25
N ARG A 299 53.66 13.73 7.43
CA ARG A 299 54.40 13.75 8.69
C ARG A 299 55.60 12.82 8.63
N THR A 300 55.45 11.61 8.11
CA THR A 300 56.59 10.69 7.94
C THR A 300 57.63 11.21 6.94
N LYS A 301 57.22 11.86 5.85
CA LYS A 301 58.14 12.52 4.90
C LYS A 301 58.87 13.70 5.51
N ILE A 302 58.15 14.55 6.25
CA ILE A 302 58.70 15.70 6.94
C ILE A 302 59.64 15.23 8.04
N ASP A 303 59.21 14.31 8.90
CA ASP A 303 60.03 13.71 9.96
C ASP A 303 61.32 13.12 9.37
N TYR A 304 61.25 12.40 8.24
CA TYR A 304 62.45 11.82 7.61
C TYR A 304 63.43 12.88 7.08
N TYR A 305 62.95 13.82 6.25
CA TYR A 305 63.78 14.91 5.72
C TYR A 305 64.35 15.79 6.84
N TYR A 306 63.53 16.06 7.86
CA TYR A 306 63.86 16.94 8.95
C TYR A 306 64.85 16.30 9.92
N ILE A 307 64.63 15.04 10.33
CA ILE A 307 65.60 14.28 11.15
C ILE A 307 66.95 14.17 10.43
N SER A 308 66.96 14.00 9.11
CA SER A 308 68.20 13.95 8.33
C SER A 308 68.97 15.27 8.39
N LYS A 309 68.30 16.39 8.06
CA LYS A 309 68.92 17.73 8.07
C LYS A 309 69.37 18.17 9.47
N MET A 310 68.61 17.73 10.48
CA MET A 310 68.91 17.95 11.89
C MET A 310 70.14 17.21 12.36
N LYS A 311 70.27 15.93 12.01
CA LYS A 311 71.48 15.15 12.31
C LYS A 311 72.71 15.81 11.71
N GLU A 312 72.62 16.28 10.47
CA GLU A 312 73.71 16.94 9.76
C GLU A 312 74.13 18.27 10.42
N ARG A 313 73.17 19.14 10.78
CA ARG A 313 73.46 20.38 11.52
C ARG A 313 74.06 20.10 12.90
N TYR A 314 73.45 19.20 13.67
CA TYR A 314 73.97 18.82 14.99
C TYR A 314 75.38 18.29 14.91
N GLN A 315 75.68 17.45 13.92
CA GLN A 315 76.99 16.84 13.79
C GLN A 315 78.04 17.88 13.42
N SER A 316 77.74 18.79 12.49
CA SER A 316 78.66 19.87 12.11
C SER A 316 78.92 20.87 13.25
N GLU A 317 77.91 21.22 14.05
CA GLU A 317 78.09 22.14 15.18
C GLU A 317 78.76 21.46 16.38
N PHE A 318 78.46 20.18 16.62
CA PHE A 318 79.11 19.39 17.65
C PHE A 318 80.61 19.26 17.38
N GLU A 319 81.02 19.01 16.13
CA GLU A 319 82.43 18.95 15.74
C GLU A 319 83.13 20.29 15.95
N LYS A 320 82.54 21.41 15.51
CA LYS A 320 83.11 22.76 15.72
C LYS A 320 83.34 23.07 17.21
N GLN A 321 82.40 22.70 18.09
CA GLN A 321 82.52 22.97 19.51
C GLN A 321 83.50 22.02 20.20
N LYS A 322 83.54 20.76 19.79
CA LYS A 322 84.53 19.79 20.25
C LYS A 322 85.94 20.31 19.97
N ASP A 323 86.20 20.79 18.75
CA ASP A 323 87.51 21.34 18.37
C ASP A 323 87.85 22.62 19.15
N ALA A 324 86.87 23.50 19.37
CA ALA A 324 87.04 24.72 20.18
C ALA A 324 87.31 24.43 21.67
N LEU A 325 86.72 23.37 22.22
CA LEU A 325 86.97 22.96 23.62
C LEU A 325 88.29 22.20 23.76
N GLU A 326 88.63 21.36 22.78
CA GLU A 326 89.88 20.61 22.78
C GLU A 326 91.11 21.54 22.65
N SER A 327 91.00 22.61 21.86
CA SER A 327 92.03 23.65 21.77
C SER A 327 92.19 24.45 23.07
N LYS A 328 91.09 24.85 23.73
CA LYS A 328 91.12 25.50 25.06
C LYS A 328 91.73 24.60 26.12
N PHE A 329 91.39 23.30 26.11
CA PHE A 329 91.91 22.29 27.02
C PHE A 329 93.44 22.12 26.86
N LYS A 330 93.91 21.96 25.61
CA LYS A 330 95.35 21.88 25.31
C LYS A 330 96.10 23.12 25.82
N THR A 331 95.51 24.30 25.67
CA THR A 331 96.12 25.57 26.09
C THR A 331 96.23 25.70 27.61
N ARG A 332 95.15 25.39 28.35
CA ARG A 332 95.16 25.42 29.83
C ARG A 332 96.13 24.40 30.42
N LEU A 333 96.14 23.18 29.89
CA LEU A 333 96.99 22.10 30.39
C LEU A 333 98.49 22.42 30.22
N VAL A 334 98.87 23.08 29.12
CA VAL A 334 100.24 23.58 28.91
C VAL A 334 100.61 24.69 29.90
N GLN A 335 99.69 25.63 30.19
CA GLN A 335 99.93 26.72 31.14
C GLN A 335 100.14 26.20 32.58
N GLU A 336 99.31 25.26 33.04
CA GLU A 336 99.44 24.68 34.39
C GLU A 336 100.70 23.82 34.55
N MET A 337 101.07 23.03 33.54
CA MET A 337 102.32 22.26 33.58
C MET A 337 103.55 23.18 33.68
N ASN A 338 103.54 24.32 32.98
CA ASN A 338 104.65 25.28 33.02
C ASN A 338 104.75 25.98 34.39
N ASN A 339 103.63 26.22 35.07
CA ASN A 339 103.62 26.84 36.40
C ASN A 339 104.14 25.87 37.49
N GLN A 340 103.77 24.59 37.45
CA GLN A 340 104.27 23.59 38.41
C GLN A 340 105.76 23.28 38.22
N LYS A 341 106.25 23.24 36.98
CA LYS A 341 107.67 23.00 36.69
C LYS A 341 108.58 24.12 37.25
N LYS A 342 108.13 25.38 37.17
CA LYS A 342 108.84 26.56 37.70
C LYS A 342 108.92 26.59 39.24
N MET A 343 107.95 26.01 39.95
CA MET A 343 107.94 25.92 41.42
C MET A 343 108.91 24.85 41.93
N GLY A 344 108.92 23.67 41.30
CA GLY A 344 109.82 22.57 41.70
C GLY A 344 111.30 22.84 41.40
N GLU A 345 111.62 23.47 40.25
CA GLU A 345 113.01 23.75 39.86
C GLU A 345 113.68 24.81 40.75
N LYS A 346 112.95 25.81 41.25
CA LYS A 346 113.50 26.86 42.14
C LYS A 346 113.88 26.33 43.53
N GLU A 347 113.10 25.40 44.08
CA GLU A 347 113.30 24.89 45.43
C GLU A 347 114.39 23.82 45.53
N VAL A 348 114.58 23.03 44.47
CA VAL A 348 115.66 22.02 44.40
C VAL A 348 117.00 22.70 44.14
N LYS A 349 117.04 23.74 43.29
CA LYS A 349 118.26 24.44 42.93
C LYS A 349 118.88 25.20 44.11
N SER A 350 118.07 25.86 44.96
CA SER A 350 118.59 26.55 46.15
C SER A 350 119.16 25.61 47.22
N LYS A 351 118.57 24.42 47.40
CA LYS A 351 119.07 23.40 48.34
C LYS A 351 120.36 22.73 47.85
N LEU A 352 120.53 22.57 46.53
CA LEU A 352 121.74 22.02 45.93
C LEU A 352 122.92 22.99 46.02
N GLU A 353 122.70 24.25 45.67
CA GLU A 353 123.71 25.31 45.74
C GLU A 353 124.21 25.55 47.18
N GLY A 354 123.32 25.49 48.19
CA GLY A 354 123.70 25.59 49.60
C GLY A 354 124.52 24.40 50.13
N LEU A 355 124.27 23.18 49.64
CA LEU A 355 125.03 21.99 50.02
C LEU A 355 126.41 21.94 49.36
N GLU A 356 126.54 22.36 48.10
CA GLU A 356 127.82 22.45 47.40
C GLU A 356 128.72 23.53 48.00
N GLN A 357 128.19 24.73 48.28
CA GLN A 357 128.95 25.78 48.95
C GLN A 357 129.40 25.37 50.37
N GLY A 358 128.53 24.71 51.13
CA GLY A 358 128.87 24.19 52.45
C GLY A 358 129.95 23.10 52.43
N TYR A 359 129.98 22.27 51.38
CA TYR A 359 131.02 21.26 51.19
C TYR A 359 132.36 21.89 50.82
N GLN A 360 132.36 22.81 49.85
CA GLN A 360 133.56 23.48 49.37
C GLN A 360 134.25 24.28 50.49
N ASN A 361 133.47 25.08 51.24
CA ASN A 361 133.99 25.87 52.36
C ASN A 361 134.65 25.01 53.45
N LYS A 362 134.10 23.82 53.73
CA LYS A 362 134.71 22.89 54.72
C LYS A 362 135.92 22.19 54.16
N GLN A 363 135.92 21.84 52.87
CA GLN A 363 137.08 21.25 52.22
C GLN A 363 138.26 22.22 52.20
N ASP A 364 138.01 23.48 51.83
CA ASP A 364 139.00 24.56 51.81
C ASP A 364 139.56 24.83 53.21
N ASN A 365 138.71 24.87 54.24
CA ASN A 365 139.16 25.02 55.62
C ASN A 365 140.05 23.85 56.11
N LEU A 366 139.71 22.61 55.75
CA LEU A 366 140.54 21.44 56.05
C LEU A 366 141.88 21.49 55.29
N GLU A 367 141.86 21.97 54.05
CA GLU A 367 143.04 22.13 53.20
C GLU A 367 143.99 23.21 53.72
N ILE A 368 143.45 24.36 54.16
CA ILE A 368 144.20 25.45 54.80
C ILE A 368 144.87 24.95 56.07
N ARG A 369 144.14 24.21 56.94
CA ARG A 369 144.71 23.62 58.17
C ARG A 369 145.81 22.60 57.86
N LYS A 370 145.63 21.77 56.82
CA LYS A 370 146.67 20.83 56.37
C LYS A 370 147.93 21.57 55.94
N LYS A 371 147.81 22.59 55.09
CA LYS A 371 148.95 23.42 54.64
C LYS A 371 149.66 24.14 55.79
N GLN A 372 148.92 24.67 56.77
CA GLN A 372 149.51 25.30 57.96
C GLN A 372 150.31 24.30 58.81
N LEU A 373 149.81 23.07 58.97
CA LEU A 373 150.51 22.02 59.71
C LEU A 373 151.74 21.51 58.95
N GLU A 374 151.64 21.36 57.64
CA GLU A 374 152.78 21.01 56.78
C GLU A 374 153.87 22.09 56.82
N LYS A 375 153.48 23.38 56.80
CA LYS A 375 154.41 24.50 56.96
C LYS A 375 155.10 24.47 58.32
N LYS A 376 154.35 24.28 59.42
CA LYS A 376 154.92 24.09 60.77
C LYS A 376 155.83 22.85 60.86
N LEU A 377 155.51 21.78 60.14
CA LEU A 377 156.35 20.59 60.08
C LEU A 377 157.68 20.90 59.37
N LYS A 378 157.63 21.60 58.23
CA LYS A 378 158.81 22.00 57.45
C LYS A 378 159.71 22.97 58.21
N GLU A 379 159.14 23.99 58.84
CA GLU A 379 159.88 24.97 59.66
C GLU A 379 160.58 24.33 60.86
N LYS A 380 159.97 23.29 61.47
CA LYS A 380 160.60 22.57 62.59
C LYS A 380 161.65 21.52 62.14
N ILE A 381 161.55 21.01 60.92
CA ILE A 381 162.54 20.05 60.36
C ILE A 381 163.87 20.75 60.02
N SER A 382 163.88 22.06 59.75
CA SER A 382 165.11 22.83 59.45
C SER A 382 166.02 23.11 60.65
N HIS A 383 165.65 22.70 61.87
CA HIS A 383 166.53 22.79 63.05
C HIS A 383 167.01 21.38 63.48
N ALA A 384 168.33 21.18 63.45
CA ALA A 384 168.98 19.88 63.67
C ALA A 384 168.63 19.30 65.05
N GLY A 385 168.03 18.10 65.06
CA GLY A 385 167.60 17.37 66.26
C GLY A 385 166.12 16.98 66.30
N PHE A 386 165.27 17.53 65.42
CA PHE A 386 163.82 17.39 65.52
C PHE A 386 163.24 16.00 65.13
N ASN A 387 163.98 15.18 64.38
CA ASN A 387 163.47 13.89 63.87
C ASN A 387 163.25 12.79 64.94
N LYS A 388 163.72 12.96 66.19
CA LYS A 388 163.47 12.02 67.31
C LYS A 388 162.54 12.58 68.40
N SER A 389 161.98 13.77 68.21
CA SER A 389 161.11 14.46 69.18
C SER A 389 159.69 13.89 69.24
N LYS A 390 159.10 13.81 70.45
CA LYS A 390 157.67 13.47 70.67
C LYS A 390 156.73 14.39 69.86
N GLU A 391 157.14 15.62 69.57
CA GLU A 391 156.33 16.57 68.77
C GLU A 391 156.16 16.14 67.31
N HIS A 392 157.16 15.51 66.68
CA HIS A 392 157.05 15.07 65.29
C HIS A 392 155.99 13.95 65.15
N LYS A 393 155.97 13.00 66.10
CA LYS A 393 154.92 11.97 66.17
C LYS A 393 153.53 12.60 66.38
N LEU A 394 153.42 13.64 67.22
CA LEU A 394 152.17 14.35 67.47
C LEU A 394 151.63 15.04 66.20
N LEU A 395 152.49 15.75 65.46
CA LEU A 395 152.10 16.45 64.23
C LEU A 395 151.71 15.47 63.10
N LYS A 396 152.43 14.35 62.97
CA LYS A 396 152.10 13.28 62.00
C LYS A 396 150.75 12.64 62.32
N ASN A 397 150.41 12.47 63.60
CA ASN A 397 149.10 11.97 64.01
C ASN A 397 147.99 12.98 63.72
N LYS A 398 148.20 14.28 63.99
CA LYS A 398 147.24 15.34 63.63
C LYS A 398 146.96 15.41 62.12
N LEU A 399 147.98 15.17 61.29
CA LEU A 399 147.82 15.08 59.83
C LEU A 399 146.95 13.89 59.41
N LYS A 400 147.14 12.72 60.04
CA LYS A 400 146.27 11.54 59.83
C LYS A 400 144.84 11.76 60.34
N GLU A 401 144.66 12.47 61.44
CA GLU A 401 143.33 12.84 61.95
C GLU A 401 142.58 13.78 60.99
N LEU A 402 143.26 14.77 60.40
CA LEU A 402 142.68 15.63 59.38
C LEU A 402 142.28 14.86 58.12
N GLU A 403 143.08 13.88 57.69
CA GLU A 403 142.71 13.03 56.56
C GLU A 403 141.51 12.11 56.88
N ARG A 404 141.42 11.61 58.12
CA ARG A 404 140.23 10.89 58.59
C ARG A 404 139.00 11.80 58.60
N ALA A 405 139.13 13.04 59.07
CA ALA A 405 138.07 14.04 59.07
C ALA A 405 137.61 14.43 57.65
N LYS A 406 138.54 14.52 56.69
CA LYS A 406 138.21 14.75 55.28
C LYS A 406 137.39 13.59 54.70
N ARG A 407 137.77 12.34 55.02
CA ARG A 407 137.04 11.13 54.58
C ARG A 407 135.66 11.02 55.23
N THR A 408 135.51 11.32 56.52
CA THR A 408 134.19 11.31 57.17
C THR A 408 133.29 12.39 56.58
N HIS A 409 133.79 13.60 56.37
CA HIS A 409 133.02 14.68 55.73
C HIS A 409 132.60 14.33 54.29
N GLN A 410 133.48 13.67 53.53
CA GLN A 410 133.16 13.21 52.18
C GLN A 410 132.07 12.12 52.18
N ARG A 411 132.09 11.21 53.16
CA ARG A 411 131.02 10.21 53.35
C ARG A 411 129.70 10.86 53.75
N GLU A 412 129.72 11.82 54.67
CA GLU A 412 128.53 12.58 55.08
C GLU A 412 127.92 13.36 53.92
N TYR A 413 128.73 14.02 53.11
CA TYR A 413 128.27 14.71 51.90
C TYR A 413 127.67 13.74 50.89
N SER A 414 128.33 12.61 50.64
CA SER A 414 127.82 11.58 49.72
C SER A 414 126.48 11.00 50.21
N SER A 415 126.35 10.77 51.52
CA SER A 415 125.10 10.31 52.14
C SER A 415 123.98 11.35 51.99
N LYS A 416 124.26 12.62 52.28
CA LYS A 416 123.30 13.72 52.08
C LYS A 416 122.88 13.87 50.61
N MET A 417 123.81 13.73 49.68
CA MET A 417 123.53 13.75 48.24
C MET A 417 122.66 12.58 47.79
N ALA A 418 122.87 11.38 48.33
CA ALA A 418 122.01 10.23 48.06
C ALA A 418 120.58 10.44 48.59
N LEU A 419 120.45 11.03 49.77
CA LEU A 419 119.16 11.36 50.39
C LEU A 419 118.40 12.42 49.58
N LEU A 420 119.10 13.45 49.10
CA LEU A 420 118.52 14.47 48.22
C LEU A 420 118.05 13.88 46.90
N LYS A 421 118.86 13.00 46.28
CA LYS A 421 118.47 12.30 45.04
C LYS A 421 117.22 11.44 45.23
N LYS A 422 117.10 10.77 46.38
CA LYS A 422 115.90 10.00 46.73
C LYS A 422 114.68 10.92 46.86
N GLN A 423 114.78 12.03 47.58
CA GLN A 423 113.71 13.03 47.71
C GLN A 423 113.30 13.62 46.36
N ILE A 424 114.25 13.92 45.47
CA ILE A 424 113.95 14.38 44.11
C ILE A 424 113.13 13.33 43.36
N SER A 425 113.51 12.04 43.45
CA SER A 425 112.77 10.97 42.79
C SER A 425 111.34 10.77 43.33
N GLU A 426 111.14 10.94 44.64
CA GLU A 426 109.83 10.87 45.30
C GLU A 426 108.96 12.07 44.90
N ASN A 427 109.50 13.29 44.97
CA ASN A 427 108.81 14.50 44.51
C ASN A 427 108.42 14.42 43.03
N THR A 428 109.28 13.84 42.18
CA THR A 428 108.96 13.65 40.76
C THR A 428 107.80 12.68 40.57
N ARG A 429 107.69 11.63 41.40
CA ARG A 429 106.54 10.70 41.38
C ARG A 429 105.25 11.38 41.83
N ASP A 430 105.31 12.21 42.88
CA ASP A 430 104.13 12.91 43.38
C ASP A 430 103.64 14.00 42.41
N VAL A 431 104.55 14.74 41.78
CA VAL A 431 104.22 15.68 40.69
C VAL A 431 103.54 14.94 39.52
N ASN A 432 104.00 13.74 39.16
CA ASN A 432 103.35 12.95 38.11
C ASN A 432 101.96 12.43 38.52
N LYS A 433 101.74 12.06 39.78
CA LYS A 433 100.41 11.72 40.30
C LYS A 433 99.46 12.91 40.27
N ILE A 434 99.92 14.08 40.71
CA ILE A 434 99.16 15.34 40.65
C ILE A 434 98.83 15.69 39.21
N LYS A 435 99.77 15.50 38.28
CA LYS A 435 99.55 15.71 36.83
C LYS A 435 98.46 14.81 36.25
N LEU A 436 98.43 13.53 36.63
CA LEU A 436 97.37 12.60 36.24
C LEU A 436 96.02 13.00 36.83
N SER A 437 95.97 13.33 38.11
CA SER A 437 94.77 13.81 38.81
C SER A 437 94.18 15.08 38.17
N LEU A 438 95.02 16.08 37.88
CA LEU A 438 94.58 17.33 37.25
C LEU A 438 94.08 17.10 35.82
N LYS A 439 94.74 16.22 35.07
CA LYS A 439 94.29 15.84 33.73
C LYS A 439 92.90 15.22 33.76
N ASP A 440 92.62 14.36 34.75
CA ASP A 440 91.32 13.71 34.90
C ASP A 440 90.24 14.69 35.37
N GLN A 441 90.54 15.58 36.31
CA GLN A 441 89.60 16.62 36.77
C GLN A 441 89.22 17.59 35.65
N LEU A 442 90.21 18.14 34.94
CA LEU A 442 89.97 19.03 33.82
C LEU A 442 89.21 18.33 32.69
N SER A 443 89.45 17.03 32.46
CA SER A 443 88.72 16.27 31.44
C SER A 443 87.25 16.07 31.83
N ARG A 444 86.94 15.92 33.12
CA ARG A 444 85.54 15.83 33.61
C ARG A 444 84.83 17.18 33.49
N GLU A 445 85.48 18.26 33.90
CA GLU A 445 84.91 19.61 33.77
C GLU A 445 84.60 19.98 32.32
N ALA A 446 85.53 19.67 31.40
CA ALA A 446 85.30 19.88 29.97
C ALA A 446 84.14 19.01 29.44
N HIS A 447 84.00 17.77 29.90
CA HIS A 447 82.89 16.90 29.51
C HIS A 447 81.54 17.45 30.01
N ASP A 448 81.47 17.88 31.26
CA ASP A 448 80.25 18.43 31.84
C ASP A 448 79.83 19.72 31.15
N GLU A 449 80.78 20.59 30.80
CA GLU A 449 80.52 21.81 30.03
C GLU A 449 79.98 21.50 28.61
N ILE A 450 80.53 20.47 27.94
CA ILE A 450 80.02 19.98 26.64
C ILE A 450 78.59 19.47 26.80
N VAL A 451 78.32 18.67 27.82
CA VAL A 451 76.99 18.08 28.04
C VAL A 451 75.93 19.15 28.28
N ILE A 452 76.25 20.19 29.06
CA ILE A 452 75.33 21.31 29.32
C ILE A 452 75.04 22.07 28.03
N LYS A 453 76.07 22.45 27.26
CA LYS A 453 75.88 23.15 25.98
C LYS A 453 75.08 22.32 24.98
N VAL A 454 75.40 21.04 24.82
CA VAL A 454 74.64 20.12 23.95
C VAL A 454 73.17 20.06 24.36
N ARG A 455 72.86 20.07 25.67
CA ARG A 455 71.47 20.08 26.16
C ARG A 455 70.73 21.37 25.82
N GLU A 456 71.37 22.53 25.92
CA GLU A 456 70.77 23.82 25.56
C GLU A 456 70.51 23.95 24.06
N TYR A 457 71.45 23.51 23.22
CA TYR A 457 71.25 23.46 21.76
C TYR A 457 70.14 22.48 21.37
N ARG A 458 70.03 21.35 22.09
CA ARG A 458 68.89 20.43 21.95
C ARG A 458 67.54 21.10 22.18
N LYS A 459 67.44 21.97 23.19
CA LYS A 459 66.21 22.72 23.45
C LYS A 459 65.92 23.76 22.35
N LYS A 460 66.90 24.61 22.01
CA LYS A 460 66.70 25.69 21.02
C LYS A 460 66.27 25.17 19.66
N ILE A 461 66.98 24.15 19.16
CA ILE A 461 66.65 23.60 17.86
C ILE A 461 65.26 22.97 17.91
N ASN A 462 64.92 22.15 18.91
CA ASN A 462 63.58 21.56 19.07
C ASN A 462 62.45 22.60 19.05
N GLU A 463 62.65 23.78 19.63
CA GLU A 463 61.67 24.87 19.59
C GLU A 463 61.51 25.47 18.19
N GLU A 464 62.62 25.65 17.45
CA GLU A 464 62.58 26.07 16.04
C GLU A 464 61.89 25.03 15.14
N ILE A 465 62.14 23.73 15.37
CA ILE A 465 61.44 22.63 14.66
C ILE A 465 59.95 22.77 14.87
N LYS A 466 59.54 22.92 16.13
CA LYS A 466 58.14 22.92 16.50
C LYS A 466 57.42 24.08 15.80
N LYS A 467 58.03 25.27 15.75
CA LYS A 467 57.50 26.44 15.06
C LYS A 467 57.39 26.25 13.54
N ASP A 468 58.45 25.80 12.87
CA ASP A 468 58.45 25.59 11.42
C ASP A 468 57.46 24.49 11.01
N PHE A 469 57.39 23.40 11.78
CA PHE A 469 56.43 22.32 11.57
C PHE A 469 54.99 22.82 11.71
N THR A 470 54.66 23.55 12.78
CA THR A 470 53.30 24.09 12.96
C THR A 470 52.88 25.02 11.83
N SER A 471 53.77 25.90 11.36
CA SER A 471 53.46 26.83 10.27
C SER A 471 53.22 26.12 8.92
N LYS A 472 54.06 25.14 8.58
CA LYS A 472 53.86 24.31 7.39
C LYS A 472 52.60 23.46 7.47
N MET A 473 52.27 22.98 8.66
CA MET A 473 51.08 22.16 8.84
C MET A 473 49.79 22.96 8.71
N GLU A 474 49.76 24.19 9.24
CA GLU A 474 48.62 25.10 9.06
C GLU A 474 48.38 25.44 7.59
N THR A 475 49.44 25.79 6.86
CA THR A 475 49.34 26.15 5.43
C THR A 475 48.85 24.98 4.57
N PHE A 476 49.32 23.76 4.81
CA PHE A 476 48.80 22.55 4.14
C PHE A 476 47.32 22.31 4.45
N THR A 477 46.91 22.47 5.71
CA THR A 477 45.51 22.26 6.12
C THR A 477 44.57 23.24 5.43
N ILE A 478 44.99 24.51 5.27
CA ILE A 478 44.25 25.54 4.55
C ILE A 478 44.11 25.18 3.06
N GLN A 479 45.19 24.69 2.42
CA GLN A 479 45.15 24.30 1.01
C GLN A 479 44.23 23.10 0.75
N GLN A 480 44.25 22.09 1.63
CA GLN A 480 43.35 20.92 1.49
C GLN A 480 41.89 21.30 1.65
N ARG A 481 41.55 22.23 2.57
CA ARG A 481 40.16 22.73 2.69
C ARG A 481 39.68 23.40 1.41
N LYS A 482 40.49 24.28 0.81
CA LYS A 482 40.12 24.98 -0.43
C LYS A 482 39.86 24.04 -1.60
N LEU A 483 40.72 23.02 -1.78
CA LEU A 483 40.52 22.03 -2.84
C LEU A 483 39.23 21.23 -2.66
N MET A 484 38.85 20.93 -1.42
CA MET A 484 37.61 20.22 -1.15
C MET A 484 36.36 21.06 -1.33
N GLU A 485 36.38 22.33 -0.92
CA GLU A 485 35.24 23.23 -1.17
C GLU A 485 34.94 23.30 -2.67
N GLN A 486 35.98 23.37 -3.51
CA GLN A 486 35.84 23.33 -4.96
C GLN A 486 35.22 22.01 -5.46
N GLU A 487 35.67 20.85 -4.95
CA GLU A 487 35.09 19.54 -5.35
C GLU A 487 33.63 19.40 -4.92
N ILE A 488 33.27 19.92 -3.74
CA ILE A 488 31.90 19.93 -3.24
C ILE A 488 31.02 20.80 -4.14
N ASP A 489 31.46 22.02 -4.46
CA ASP A 489 30.70 22.95 -5.31
C ASP A 489 30.45 22.37 -6.71
N GLU A 490 31.45 21.73 -7.32
CA GLU A 490 31.32 21.06 -8.62
C GLU A 490 30.31 19.91 -8.60
N ARG A 491 30.36 19.04 -7.58
CA ARG A 491 29.38 17.95 -7.42
C ARG A 491 27.96 18.46 -7.19
N THR A 492 27.82 19.52 -6.41
CA THR A 492 26.52 20.12 -6.09
C THR A 492 25.87 20.64 -7.37
N LYS A 493 26.65 21.33 -8.21
CA LYS A 493 26.19 21.82 -9.51
C LYS A 493 25.76 20.70 -10.47
N GLN A 494 26.49 19.58 -10.52
CA GLN A 494 26.11 18.41 -11.33
C GLN A 494 24.77 17.81 -10.89
N LEU A 495 24.55 17.67 -9.58
CA LEU A 495 23.31 17.14 -9.02
C LEU A 495 22.11 18.05 -9.33
N GLU A 496 22.29 19.37 -9.27
CA GLU A 496 21.24 20.33 -9.63
C GLU A 496 20.84 20.22 -11.11
N GLU A 497 21.81 20.05 -12.02
CA GLU A 497 21.55 19.85 -13.45
C GLU A 497 20.79 18.54 -13.73
N GLU A 498 21.11 17.46 -13.01
CA GLU A 498 20.38 16.19 -13.13
C GLU A 498 18.95 16.28 -12.61
N LEU A 499 18.75 16.95 -11.46
CA LEU A 499 17.42 17.21 -10.92
C LEU A 499 16.57 18.06 -11.88
N ALA A 500 17.17 19.07 -12.53
CA ALA A 500 16.48 19.86 -13.54
C ALA A 500 16.04 19.03 -14.75
N LYS A 501 16.89 18.11 -15.24
CA LYS A 501 16.55 17.17 -16.32
C LYS A 501 15.40 16.23 -15.91
N GLN A 502 15.41 15.68 -14.70
CA GLN A 502 14.32 14.83 -14.21
C GLN A 502 12.99 15.60 -14.10
N ARG A 503 13.02 16.84 -13.62
CA ARG A 503 11.82 17.70 -13.56
C ARG A 503 11.21 17.91 -14.94
N LYS A 504 12.06 18.11 -15.96
CA LYS A 504 11.61 18.27 -17.36
C LYS A 504 10.94 17.01 -17.91
N ILE A 505 11.53 15.83 -17.66
CA ILE A 505 10.96 14.52 -18.05
C ILE A 505 9.60 14.28 -17.38
N ASN A 506 9.49 14.55 -16.08
CA ASN A 506 8.24 14.38 -15.34
C ASN A 506 7.14 15.33 -15.84
N SER A 507 7.50 16.57 -16.21
CA SER A 507 6.59 17.52 -16.84
C SER A 507 6.02 16.98 -18.16
N THR A 508 6.87 16.42 -19.03
CA THR A 508 6.44 15.87 -20.33
C THR A 508 5.55 14.64 -20.16
N LEU A 509 5.90 13.74 -19.23
CA LEU A 509 5.08 12.57 -18.90
C LEU A 509 3.70 12.96 -18.37
N ASN A 510 3.63 13.95 -17.49
CA ASN A 510 2.35 14.42 -16.94
C ASN A 510 1.45 15.03 -18.02
N GLN A 511 2.02 15.76 -18.98
CA GLN A 511 1.29 16.33 -20.11
C GLN A 511 0.73 15.24 -21.03
N ASN A 512 1.53 14.21 -21.36
CA ASN A 512 1.08 13.08 -22.16
C ASN A 512 -0.03 12.27 -21.46
N ILE A 513 0.10 12.08 -20.13
CA ILE A 513 -0.93 11.39 -19.33
C ILE A 513 -2.24 12.19 -19.30
N SER A 514 -2.18 13.53 -19.19
CA SER A 514 -3.38 14.35 -19.22
C SER A 514 -4.07 14.32 -20.58
N GLU A 515 -3.30 14.33 -21.68
CA GLU A 515 -3.83 14.27 -23.04
C GLU A 515 -4.49 12.91 -23.32
N MET A 516 -3.87 11.80 -22.92
CA MET A 516 -4.49 10.47 -23.01
C MET A 516 -5.78 10.37 -22.17
N LYS A 517 -5.80 10.95 -20.96
CA LYS A 517 -7.00 10.98 -20.12
C LYS A 517 -8.14 11.75 -20.80
N TYR A 518 -7.83 12.85 -21.46
CA TYR A 518 -8.80 13.64 -22.20
C TYR A 518 -9.39 12.86 -23.38
N GLN A 519 -8.55 12.24 -24.22
CA GLN A 519 -9.01 11.40 -25.34
C GLN A 519 -9.87 10.21 -24.88
N LEU A 520 -9.52 9.61 -23.73
CA LEU A 520 -10.30 8.54 -23.13
C LEU A 520 -11.67 9.01 -22.64
N ALA A 521 -11.74 10.21 -22.06
CA ALA A 521 -12.99 10.83 -21.63
C ALA A 521 -13.91 11.15 -22.83
N GLU A 522 -13.35 11.69 -23.92
CA GLU A 522 -14.09 11.98 -25.14
C GLU A 522 -14.71 10.70 -25.75
N LYS A 523 -13.92 9.63 -25.87
CA LYS A 523 -14.41 8.33 -26.37
C LYS A 523 -15.49 7.73 -25.47
N LYS A 524 -15.37 7.86 -24.14
CA LYS A 524 -16.42 7.45 -23.19
C LYS A 524 -17.71 8.25 -23.38
N GLY A 525 -17.60 9.55 -23.64
CA GLY A 525 -18.73 10.42 -23.98
C GLY A 525 -19.49 9.93 -25.21
N LYS A 526 -18.79 9.61 -26.29
CA LYS A 526 -19.40 9.07 -27.54
C LYS A 526 -20.13 7.74 -27.30
N VAL A 527 -19.56 6.84 -26.49
CA VAL A 527 -20.24 5.57 -26.13
C VAL A 527 -21.51 5.81 -25.31
N LEU A 528 -21.50 6.78 -24.39
CA LEU A 528 -22.69 7.13 -23.60
C LEU A 528 -23.79 7.75 -24.47
N GLN A 529 -23.43 8.60 -25.44
CA GLN A 529 -24.39 9.14 -26.42
C GLN A 529 -25.06 8.03 -27.23
N LEU A 530 -24.29 7.10 -27.80
CA LEU A 530 -24.83 5.95 -28.55
C LEU A 530 -25.78 5.09 -27.70
N LEU A 531 -25.43 4.85 -26.42
CA LEU A 531 -26.31 4.13 -25.50
C LEU A 531 -27.61 4.90 -25.20
N HIS A 532 -27.54 6.22 -25.11
CA HIS A 532 -28.71 7.06 -24.89
C HIS A 532 -29.63 7.08 -26.11
N GLU A 533 -29.07 7.21 -27.31
CA GLU A 533 -29.79 7.10 -28.59
C GLU A 533 -30.49 5.76 -28.73
N GLN A 534 -29.81 4.65 -28.42
CA GLN A 534 -30.38 3.31 -28.44
C GLN A 534 -31.56 3.17 -27.46
N ARG A 535 -31.44 3.71 -26.24
CA ARG A 535 -32.54 3.71 -25.25
C ARG A 535 -33.74 4.50 -25.75
N ASN A 536 -33.51 5.66 -26.36
CA ASN A 536 -34.57 6.50 -26.90
C ASN A 536 -35.26 5.83 -28.10
N TYR A 537 -34.51 5.17 -28.97
CA TYR A 537 -35.05 4.39 -30.07
C TYR A 537 -35.94 3.24 -29.56
N ASN A 538 -35.44 2.44 -28.61
CA ASN A 538 -36.22 1.35 -28.01
C ASN A 538 -37.50 1.86 -27.33
N LYS A 539 -37.43 3.03 -26.67
CA LYS A 539 -38.61 3.67 -26.05
C LYS A 539 -39.64 4.07 -27.10
N LYS A 540 -39.23 4.66 -28.23
CA LYS A 540 -40.14 5.02 -29.34
C LYS A 540 -40.82 3.78 -29.91
N LEU A 541 -40.05 2.72 -30.15
CA LEU A 541 -40.56 1.46 -30.67
C LEU A 541 -41.58 0.81 -29.71
N MET A 542 -41.30 0.80 -28.40
CA MET A 542 -42.24 0.27 -27.40
C MET A 542 -43.55 1.05 -27.40
N ASN A 543 -43.49 2.38 -27.47
CA ASN A 543 -44.68 3.23 -27.52
C ASN A 543 -45.50 2.98 -28.79
N GLU A 544 -44.85 2.82 -29.94
CA GLU A 544 -45.50 2.48 -31.21
C GLU A 544 -46.21 1.12 -31.14
N ARG A 545 -45.58 0.11 -30.52
CA ARG A 545 -46.21 -1.20 -30.27
C ARG A 545 -47.47 -1.09 -29.42
N MET A 546 -47.41 -0.32 -28.34
CA MET A 546 -48.58 -0.10 -27.47
C MET A 546 -49.70 0.61 -28.22
N ARG A 547 -49.37 1.59 -29.07
CA ARG A 547 -50.34 2.31 -29.89
C ARG A 547 -51.05 1.40 -30.88
N ILE A 548 -50.31 0.55 -31.61
CA ILE A 548 -50.87 -0.40 -32.58
C ILE A 548 -51.80 -1.39 -31.88
N LYS A 549 -51.40 -1.93 -30.71
CA LYS A 549 -52.26 -2.86 -29.94
C LYS A 549 -53.56 -2.20 -29.50
N GLU A 550 -53.49 -0.94 -29.05
CA GLU A 550 -54.69 -0.18 -28.64
C GLU A 550 -55.61 0.13 -29.83
N GLU A 551 -55.05 0.57 -30.97
CA GLU A 551 -55.81 0.84 -32.20
C GLU A 551 -56.55 -0.41 -32.71
N GLU A 552 -55.91 -1.57 -32.65
CA GLU A 552 -56.53 -2.84 -33.06
C GLU A 552 -57.62 -3.31 -32.08
N ARG A 553 -57.43 -3.08 -30.77
CA ARG A 553 -58.48 -3.34 -29.77
C ARG A 553 -59.72 -2.49 -30.01
N LEU A 554 -59.54 -1.19 -30.25
CA LEU A 554 -60.63 -0.26 -30.54
C LEU A 554 -61.38 -0.65 -31.83
N LYS A 555 -60.66 -0.98 -32.91
CA LYS A 555 -61.30 -1.47 -34.16
C LYS A 555 -62.15 -2.71 -33.93
N HIS A 556 -61.69 -3.64 -33.09
CA HIS A 556 -62.46 -4.84 -32.75
C HIS A 556 -63.73 -4.50 -31.95
N GLU A 557 -63.63 -3.60 -30.97
CA GLU A 557 -64.77 -3.12 -30.20
C GLU A 557 -65.80 -2.41 -31.10
N ASP A 558 -65.35 -1.57 -32.02
CA ASP A 558 -66.21 -0.89 -33.01
C ASP A 558 -66.93 -1.89 -33.92
N GLN A 559 -66.21 -2.89 -34.46
CA GLN A 559 -66.82 -3.93 -35.30
C GLN A 559 -67.84 -4.77 -34.52
N LYS A 560 -67.56 -5.07 -33.25
CA LYS A 560 -68.50 -5.77 -32.37
C LYS A 560 -69.73 -4.93 -32.10
N HIS A 561 -69.58 -3.63 -31.86
CA HIS A 561 -70.68 -2.69 -31.69
C HIS A 561 -71.55 -2.60 -32.95
N GLN A 562 -70.94 -2.45 -34.13
CA GLN A 562 -71.65 -2.43 -35.42
C GLN A 562 -72.44 -3.73 -35.66
N LEU A 563 -71.86 -4.89 -35.32
CA LEU A 563 -72.54 -6.18 -35.44
C LEU A 563 -73.75 -6.28 -34.49
N ILE A 564 -73.61 -5.81 -33.25
CA ILE A 564 -74.71 -5.74 -32.28
C ILE A 564 -75.83 -4.84 -32.79
N GLU A 565 -75.51 -3.66 -33.33
CA GLU A 565 -76.51 -2.75 -33.88
C GLU A 565 -77.22 -3.30 -35.11
N SER A 566 -76.48 -3.94 -36.03
CA SER A 566 -77.07 -4.61 -37.21
C SER A 566 -78.05 -5.69 -36.77
N HIS A 567 -77.65 -6.53 -35.80
CA HIS A 567 -78.51 -7.60 -35.30
C HIS A 567 -79.76 -7.05 -34.59
N LYS A 568 -79.64 -5.98 -33.81
CA LYS A 568 -80.81 -5.30 -33.22
C LYS A 568 -81.79 -4.84 -34.29
N LYS A 569 -81.29 -4.27 -35.40
CA LYS A 569 -82.13 -3.84 -36.54
C LYS A 569 -82.78 -5.03 -37.24
N GLU A 570 -82.08 -6.15 -37.40
CA GLU A 570 -82.63 -7.38 -38.00
C GLU A 570 -83.72 -8.00 -37.13
N VAL A 571 -83.49 -8.14 -35.82
CA VAL A 571 -84.50 -8.63 -34.86
C VAL A 571 -85.73 -7.72 -34.87
N GLN A 572 -85.53 -6.39 -34.92
CA GLN A 572 -86.63 -5.44 -35.02
C GLN A 572 -87.42 -5.63 -36.33
N LYS A 573 -86.75 -5.76 -37.48
CA LYS A 573 -87.40 -6.01 -38.77
C LYS A 573 -88.21 -7.30 -38.78
N VAL A 574 -87.67 -8.38 -38.22
CA VAL A 574 -88.37 -9.67 -38.10
C VAL A 574 -89.58 -9.54 -37.20
N THR A 575 -89.44 -8.87 -36.06
CA THR A 575 -90.54 -8.62 -35.11
C THR A 575 -91.65 -7.77 -35.76
N ASP A 576 -91.29 -6.70 -36.46
CA ASP A 576 -92.23 -5.82 -37.15
C ASP A 576 -92.94 -6.53 -38.31
N SER A 577 -92.21 -7.34 -39.10
CA SER A 577 -92.77 -8.13 -40.20
C SER A 577 -93.78 -9.15 -39.68
N LEU A 578 -93.39 -9.89 -38.64
CA LEU A 578 -94.28 -10.82 -37.97
C LEU A 578 -95.51 -10.08 -37.43
N ASN A 579 -95.36 -8.94 -36.75
CA ASN A 579 -96.48 -8.20 -36.16
C ASN A 579 -97.49 -7.76 -37.22
N ARG A 580 -97.00 -7.37 -38.41
CA ARG A 580 -97.88 -7.08 -39.56
C ARG A 580 -98.59 -8.33 -40.07
N GLU A 581 -97.91 -9.47 -40.17
CA GLU A 581 -98.54 -10.75 -40.53
C GLU A 581 -99.65 -11.13 -39.54
N PHE A 582 -99.38 -10.97 -38.24
CA PHE A 582 -100.36 -11.21 -37.18
C PHE A 582 -101.58 -10.31 -37.35
N GLN A 583 -101.37 -9.00 -37.51
CA GLN A 583 -102.48 -8.05 -37.62
C GLN A 583 -103.34 -8.34 -38.86
N ASN A 584 -102.70 -8.62 -40.00
CA ASN A 584 -103.42 -8.98 -41.24
C ASN A 584 -104.22 -10.28 -41.08
N HIS A 585 -103.63 -11.30 -40.44
CA HIS A 585 -104.30 -12.58 -40.20
C HIS A 585 -105.47 -12.42 -39.22
N PHE A 586 -105.25 -11.69 -38.12
CA PHE A 586 -106.27 -11.38 -37.13
C PHE A 586 -107.44 -10.62 -37.77
N ASP A 587 -107.17 -9.54 -38.51
CA ASP A 587 -108.21 -8.73 -39.14
C ASP A 587 -108.99 -9.51 -40.20
N SER A 588 -108.32 -10.39 -40.95
CA SER A 588 -108.96 -11.29 -41.92
C SER A 588 -109.91 -12.29 -41.24
N GLU A 589 -109.46 -12.96 -40.18
CA GLU A 589 -110.26 -13.94 -39.44
C GLU A 589 -111.43 -13.29 -38.69
N VAL A 590 -111.21 -12.11 -38.08
CA VAL A 590 -112.28 -11.28 -37.50
C VAL A 590 -113.34 -10.94 -38.55
N LYS A 591 -112.95 -10.49 -39.75
CA LYS A 591 -113.89 -10.18 -40.83
C LYS A 591 -114.68 -11.40 -41.28
N LYS A 592 -114.02 -12.54 -41.53
CA LYS A 592 -114.68 -13.79 -41.95
C LYS A 592 -115.72 -14.25 -40.92
N ARG A 593 -115.38 -14.23 -39.63
CA ARG A 593 -116.28 -14.71 -38.58
C ARG A 593 -117.43 -13.76 -38.30
N ILE A 594 -117.18 -12.45 -38.24
CA ILE A 594 -118.26 -11.45 -38.14
C ILE A 594 -119.26 -11.65 -39.28
N GLN A 595 -118.79 -11.96 -40.50
CA GLN A 595 -119.67 -12.21 -41.63
C GLN A 595 -120.49 -13.50 -41.45
N GLN A 596 -119.89 -14.58 -40.94
CA GLN A 596 -120.60 -15.82 -40.61
C GLN A 596 -121.68 -15.59 -39.54
N ASP A 597 -121.36 -14.86 -38.47
CA ASP A 597 -122.29 -14.59 -37.38
C ASP A 597 -123.40 -13.63 -37.82
N LYS A 598 -123.09 -12.62 -38.65
CA LYS A 598 -124.11 -11.81 -39.34
C LYS A 598 -125.07 -12.68 -40.15
N ASN A 599 -124.57 -13.65 -40.91
CA ASN A 599 -125.41 -14.53 -41.72
C ASN A 599 -126.33 -15.40 -40.84
N LYS A 600 -125.81 -15.95 -39.73
CA LYS A 600 -126.60 -16.73 -38.76
C LYS A 600 -127.65 -15.89 -38.06
N LEU A 601 -127.26 -14.75 -37.49
CA LEU A 601 -128.17 -13.85 -36.80
C LEU A 601 -129.21 -13.26 -37.75
N ASN A 602 -128.89 -13.02 -39.02
CA ASN A 602 -129.86 -12.60 -40.03
C ASN A 602 -130.90 -13.69 -40.32
N ALA A 603 -130.49 -14.96 -40.35
CA ALA A 603 -131.41 -16.09 -40.50
C ALA A 603 -132.35 -16.20 -39.28
N GLU A 604 -131.81 -16.08 -38.06
CA GLU A 604 -132.60 -16.06 -36.82
C GLU A 604 -133.54 -14.87 -36.73
N TYR A 605 -133.06 -13.67 -37.10
CA TYR A 605 -133.85 -12.45 -37.12
C TYR A 605 -135.02 -12.57 -38.10
N LYS A 606 -134.81 -13.14 -39.29
CA LYS A 606 -135.89 -13.41 -40.27
C LYS A 606 -136.94 -14.36 -39.68
N LEU A 607 -136.52 -15.49 -39.11
CA LEU A 607 -137.40 -16.46 -38.45
C LEU A 607 -138.24 -15.83 -37.32
N LYS A 608 -137.61 -15.04 -36.45
CA LYS A 608 -138.30 -14.34 -35.36
C LYS A 608 -139.20 -13.22 -35.88
N LYS A 609 -138.79 -12.48 -36.90
CA LYS A 609 -139.58 -11.40 -37.54
C LYS A 609 -140.85 -11.94 -38.20
N ASP A 610 -140.81 -13.12 -38.81
CA ASP A 610 -141.99 -13.75 -39.41
C ASP A 610 -143.03 -14.18 -38.36
N LYS A 611 -142.59 -14.58 -37.16
CA LYS A 611 -143.48 -14.85 -36.02
C LYS A 611 -144.20 -13.61 -35.48
N LEU A 612 -143.71 -12.40 -35.76
CA LEU A 612 -144.35 -11.14 -35.34
C LEU A 612 -145.58 -10.76 -36.20
N LYS A 613 -145.84 -11.47 -37.30
CA LYS A 613 -146.98 -11.20 -38.21
C LYS A 613 -148.36 -11.53 -37.60
N SER A 614 -148.41 -12.29 -36.51
CA SER A 614 -149.63 -12.64 -35.78
C SER A 614 -150.01 -11.66 -34.66
N LEU A 615 -149.10 -10.74 -34.29
CA LEU A 615 -149.33 -9.75 -33.23
C LEU A 615 -150.07 -8.51 -33.73
N SER A 616 -150.72 -7.78 -32.82
CA SER A 616 -151.35 -6.49 -33.11
C SER A 616 -150.31 -5.45 -33.55
N PHE A 617 -150.74 -4.41 -34.27
CA PHE A 617 -149.83 -3.42 -34.86
C PHE A 617 -148.91 -2.73 -33.82
N ARG A 618 -149.45 -2.41 -32.64
CA ARG A 618 -148.70 -1.75 -31.56
C ARG A 618 -147.65 -2.70 -30.95
N GLU A 619 -148.05 -3.92 -30.63
CA GLU A 619 -147.15 -4.97 -30.12
C GLU A 619 -146.07 -5.34 -31.14
N ARG A 620 -146.41 -5.38 -32.43
CA ARG A 620 -145.47 -5.65 -33.52
C ARG A 620 -144.39 -4.59 -33.62
N ARG A 621 -144.71 -3.31 -33.41
CA ARG A 621 -143.74 -2.21 -33.45
C ARG A 621 -142.74 -2.32 -32.30
N GLU A 622 -143.23 -2.52 -31.08
CA GLU A 622 -142.40 -2.68 -29.88
C GLU A 622 -141.57 -3.98 -29.91
N ALA A 623 -142.15 -5.08 -30.37
CA ALA A 623 -141.42 -6.33 -30.53
C ALA A 623 -140.36 -6.24 -31.63
N LYS A 624 -140.60 -5.49 -32.72
CA LYS A 624 -139.61 -5.29 -33.78
C LYS A 624 -138.42 -4.44 -33.33
N THR A 625 -138.65 -3.40 -32.52
CA THR A 625 -137.55 -2.60 -31.95
C THR A 625 -136.74 -3.43 -30.96
N LYS A 626 -137.39 -4.16 -30.04
CA LYS A 626 -136.72 -5.08 -29.11
C LYS A 626 -135.94 -6.17 -29.83
N LEU A 627 -136.49 -6.75 -30.89
CA LEU A 627 -135.81 -7.77 -31.72
C LEU A 627 -134.57 -7.20 -32.43
N LEU A 628 -134.63 -5.95 -32.88
CA LEU A 628 -133.50 -5.27 -33.55
C LEU A 628 -132.40 -4.90 -32.55
N GLU A 629 -132.78 -4.45 -31.35
CA GLU A 629 -131.85 -4.24 -30.24
C GLU A 629 -131.19 -5.55 -29.78
N GLU A 630 -131.97 -6.63 -29.64
CA GLU A 630 -131.47 -7.96 -29.30
C GLU A 630 -130.49 -8.48 -30.36
N TYR A 631 -130.81 -8.32 -31.65
CA TYR A 631 -129.92 -8.66 -32.76
C TYR A 631 -128.60 -7.86 -32.69
N ASN A 632 -128.68 -6.55 -32.51
CA ASN A 632 -127.48 -5.69 -32.45
C ASN A 632 -126.63 -6.00 -31.22
N ASN A 633 -127.25 -6.23 -30.06
CA ASN A 633 -126.57 -6.61 -28.83
C ASN A 633 -125.91 -7.97 -28.94
N ASN A 634 -126.59 -8.96 -29.52
CA ASN A 634 -126.04 -10.30 -29.73
C ASN A 634 -124.90 -10.28 -30.75
N LEU A 635 -125.02 -9.50 -31.82
CA LEU A 635 -123.95 -9.30 -32.79
C LEU A 635 -122.72 -8.63 -32.16
N GLN A 636 -122.91 -7.62 -31.31
CA GLN A 636 -121.81 -6.95 -30.59
C GLN A 636 -121.16 -7.88 -29.56
N LYS A 637 -121.95 -8.63 -28.78
CA LYS A 637 -121.41 -9.62 -27.83
C LYS A 637 -120.63 -10.73 -28.53
N ALA A 638 -121.17 -11.28 -29.62
CA ALA A 638 -120.47 -12.29 -30.43
C ALA A 638 -119.17 -11.72 -31.01
N LYS A 639 -119.20 -10.48 -31.54
CA LYS A 639 -118.01 -9.79 -32.03
C LYS A 639 -116.96 -9.64 -30.93
N VAL A 640 -117.32 -9.14 -29.75
CA VAL A 640 -116.38 -8.92 -28.64
C VAL A 640 -115.80 -10.24 -28.13
N ASN A 641 -116.64 -11.25 -27.87
CA ASN A 641 -116.18 -12.54 -27.36
C ASN A 641 -115.28 -13.25 -28.36
N PHE A 642 -115.67 -13.27 -29.64
CA PHE A 642 -114.85 -13.86 -30.68
C PHE A 642 -113.53 -13.12 -30.86
N THR A 643 -113.53 -11.77 -30.88
CA THR A 643 -112.27 -11.01 -30.99
C THR A 643 -111.32 -11.33 -29.85
N LYS A 644 -111.80 -11.48 -28.61
CA LYS A 644 -110.97 -11.85 -27.45
C LYS A 644 -110.42 -13.26 -27.57
N GLU A 645 -111.27 -14.24 -27.90
CA GLU A 645 -110.85 -15.64 -28.05
C GLU A 645 -109.85 -15.84 -29.20
N LEU A 646 -110.13 -15.24 -30.36
CA LEU A 646 -109.27 -15.28 -31.52
C LEU A 646 -107.94 -14.56 -31.24
N GLN A 647 -107.98 -13.41 -30.56
CA GLN A 647 -106.78 -12.67 -30.18
C GLN A 647 -105.90 -13.51 -29.25
N ALA A 648 -106.47 -14.19 -28.26
CA ALA A 648 -105.71 -15.05 -27.35
C ALA A 648 -105.07 -16.25 -28.07
N LYS A 649 -105.83 -16.96 -28.92
CA LYS A 649 -105.33 -18.11 -29.70
C LYS A 649 -104.23 -17.70 -30.68
N LEU A 650 -104.48 -16.65 -31.46
CA LEU A 650 -103.49 -16.16 -32.41
C LEU A 650 -102.26 -15.61 -31.70
N HIS A 651 -102.39 -14.91 -30.57
CA HIS A 651 -101.21 -14.47 -29.81
C HIS A 651 -100.37 -15.64 -29.32
N GLU A 652 -100.96 -16.74 -28.88
CA GLU A 652 -100.19 -17.90 -28.41
C GLU A 652 -99.41 -18.57 -29.56
N GLU A 653 -100.05 -18.80 -30.71
CA GLU A 653 -99.39 -19.36 -31.90
C GLU A 653 -98.30 -18.43 -32.43
N PHE A 654 -98.60 -17.14 -32.42
CA PHE A 654 -97.72 -16.12 -32.93
C PHE A 654 -96.53 -15.84 -32.00
N ASP A 655 -96.72 -15.90 -30.68
CA ASP A 655 -95.62 -15.85 -29.71
C ASP A 655 -94.67 -17.04 -29.88
N LYS A 656 -95.19 -18.24 -30.16
CA LYS A 656 -94.36 -19.40 -30.50
C LYS A 656 -93.57 -19.15 -31.79
N LYS A 657 -94.22 -18.57 -32.82
CA LYS A 657 -93.57 -18.21 -34.09
C LYS A 657 -92.48 -17.15 -33.91
N ILE A 658 -92.76 -16.05 -33.19
CA ILE A 658 -91.77 -15.00 -32.83
C ILE A 658 -90.60 -15.63 -32.09
N LYS A 659 -90.84 -16.41 -31.03
CA LYS A 659 -89.77 -17.03 -30.25
C LYS A 659 -88.88 -17.92 -31.11
N SER A 660 -89.46 -18.70 -32.02
CA SER A 660 -88.69 -19.56 -32.94
C SER A 660 -87.83 -18.75 -33.91
N GLN A 661 -88.35 -17.68 -34.51
CA GLN A 661 -87.60 -16.84 -35.46
C GLN A 661 -86.53 -15.99 -34.76
N VAL A 662 -86.85 -15.41 -33.59
CA VAL A 662 -85.87 -14.69 -32.76
C VAL A 662 -84.74 -15.61 -32.32
N LEU A 663 -85.03 -16.88 -32.00
CA LEU A 663 -83.99 -17.86 -31.64
C LEU A 663 -83.09 -18.22 -32.83
N LEU A 664 -83.64 -18.32 -34.05
CA LEU A 664 -82.85 -18.50 -35.26
C LEU A 664 -81.93 -17.30 -35.53
N GLU A 665 -82.45 -16.08 -35.40
CA GLU A 665 -81.66 -14.86 -35.56
C GLU A 665 -80.58 -14.76 -34.48
N LYS A 666 -80.89 -15.10 -33.23
CA LYS A 666 -79.90 -15.17 -32.14
C LYS A 666 -78.76 -16.14 -32.48
N LYS A 667 -79.09 -17.32 -33.03
CA LYS A 667 -78.07 -18.31 -33.46
C LYS A 667 -77.19 -17.78 -34.59
N LYS A 668 -77.75 -17.04 -35.56
CA LYS A 668 -76.96 -16.37 -36.61
C LYS A 668 -76.02 -15.34 -36.02
N PHE A 669 -76.49 -14.53 -35.08
CA PHE A 669 -75.66 -13.54 -34.38
C PHE A 669 -74.52 -14.17 -33.58
N GLU A 670 -74.79 -15.25 -32.84
CA GLU A 670 -73.76 -16.00 -32.11
C GLU A 670 -72.68 -16.55 -33.04
N ASN A 671 -73.08 -17.07 -34.21
CA ASN A 671 -72.13 -17.55 -35.23
C ASN A 671 -71.29 -16.40 -35.80
N ASN A 672 -71.90 -15.24 -36.08
CA ASN A 672 -71.19 -14.06 -36.57
C ASN A 672 -70.23 -13.49 -35.52
N LEU A 673 -70.62 -13.49 -34.23
CA LEU A 673 -69.73 -13.12 -33.12
C LEU A 673 -68.54 -14.08 -33.02
N LYS A 674 -68.76 -15.39 -33.12
CA LYS A 674 -67.66 -16.37 -33.14
C LYS A 674 -66.72 -16.16 -34.33
N ALA A 675 -67.26 -15.87 -35.51
CA ALA A 675 -66.45 -15.57 -36.69
C ALA A 675 -65.63 -14.29 -36.51
N LEU A 676 -66.20 -13.24 -35.91
CA LEU A 676 -65.50 -12.00 -35.59
C LEU A 676 -64.39 -12.23 -34.57
N GLN A 677 -64.68 -12.99 -33.51
CA GLN A 677 -63.71 -13.38 -32.48
C GLN A 677 -62.54 -14.16 -33.09
N ASN A 678 -62.80 -15.15 -33.95
CA ASN A 678 -61.76 -15.91 -34.63
C ASN A 678 -60.89 -15.02 -35.54
N LYS A 679 -61.49 -14.04 -36.22
CA LYS A 679 -60.74 -13.06 -37.04
C LYS A 679 -59.81 -12.20 -36.16
N TYR A 680 -60.30 -11.75 -35.01
CA TYR A 680 -59.51 -10.99 -34.06
C TYR A 680 -58.34 -11.82 -33.52
N GLU A 681 -58.60 -13.04 -33.06
CA GLU A 681 -57.56 -13.94 -32.54
C GLU A 681 -56.50 -14.26 -33.60
N ASN A 682 -56.89 -14.47 -34.85
CA ASN A 682 -55.95 -14.68 -35.95
C ASN A 682 -55.08 -13.44 -36.21
N ARG A 683 -55.67 -12.25 -36.13
CA ARG A 683 -54.94 -10.98 -36.30
C ARG A 683 -54.00 -10.72 -35.12
N GLU A 684 -54.43 -11.04 -33.90
CA GLU A 684 -53.60 -10.98 -32.70
C GLU A 684 -52.40 -11.94 -32.80
N ARG A 685 -52.61 -13.18 -33.25
CA ARG A 685 -51.52 -14.14 -33.53
C ARG A 685 -50.57 -13.62 -34.61
N ALA A 686 -51.09 -13.02 -35.69
CA ALA A 686 -50.25 -12.41 -36.72
C ALA A 686 -49.39 -11.25 -36.18
N LEU A 687 -49.98 -10.41 -35.31
CA LEU A 687 -49.25 -9.34 -34.62
C LEU A 687 -48.18 -9.88 -33.67
N GLN A 688 -48.48 -10.95 -32.94
CA GLN A 688 -47.50 -11.63 -32.07
C GLN A 688 -46.34 -12.23 -32.86
N LEU A 689 -46.61 -12.85 -34.01
CA LEU A 689 -45.58 -13.36 -34.92
C LEU A 689 -44.72 -12.24 -35.50
N HIS A 690 -45.35 -11.13 -35.92
CA HIS A 690 -44.63 -9.94 -36.39
C HIS A 690 -43.75 -9.36 -35.27
N GLU A 691 -44.27 -9.26 -34.03
CA GLU A 691 -43.55 -8.82 -32.85
C GLU A 691 -42.33 -9.72 -32.56
N LYS A 692 -42.50 -11.05 -32.67
CA LYS A 692 -41.40 -12.01 -32.53
C LYS A 692 -40.32 -11.78 -33.60
N SER A 693 -40.71 -11.54 -34.85
CA SER A 693 -39.75 -11.26 -35.95
C SER A 693 -38.97 -9.96 -35.72
N LEU A 694 -39.61 -8.91 -35.19
CA LEU A 694 -38.93 -7.66 -34.84
C LEU A 694 -37.95 -7.86 -33.68
N LEU A 695 -38.33 -8.65 -32.67
CA LEU A 695 -37.44 -9.00 -31.56
C LEU A 695 -36.24 -9.83 -32.02
N GLU A 696 -36.41 -10.72 -33.00
CA GLU A 696 -35.30 -11.48 -33.60
C GLU A 696 -34.35 -10.56 -34.36
N LYS A 697 -34.86 -9.63 -35.18
CA LYS A 697 -34.04 -8.58 -35.83
C LYS A 697 -33.32 -7.69 -34.81
N GLU A 698 -33.95 -7.36 -33.68
CA GLU A 698 -33.30 -6.62 -32.60
C GLU A 698 -32.19 -7.42 -31.94
N LYS A 699 -32.39 -8.71 -31.70
CA LYS A 699 -31.34 -9.60 -31.17
C LYS A 699 -30.16 -9.67 -32.14
N GLU A 700 -30.42 -9.75 -33.43
CA GLU A 700 -29.40 -9.75 -34.47
C GLU A 700 -28.65 -8.41 -34.51
N ASN A 701 -29.35 -7.29 -34.49
CA ASN A 701 -28.74 -5.95 -34.41
C ASN A 701 -27.94 -5.76 -33.12
N ALA A 702 -28.43 -6.25 -31.98
CA ALA A 702 -27.72 -6.21 -30.72
C ALA A 702 -26.47 -7.11 -30.74
N LEU A 703 -26.53 -8.27 -31.39
CA LEU A 703 -25.37 -9.14 -31.64
C LEU A 703 -24.34 -8.46 -32.55
N ASN A 704 -24.80 -7.79 -33.61
CA ASN A 704 -23.94 -7.02 -34.52
C ASN A 704 -23.25 -5.87 -33.77
N LEU A 705 -24.00 -5.07 -32.99
CA LEU A 705 -23.45 -4.03 -32.12
C LEU A 705 -22.49 -4.59 -31.06
N ALA A 706 -22.80 -5.74 -30.47
CA ALA A 706 -21.91 -6.40 -29.52
C ALA A 706 -20.62 -6.87 -30.21
N SER A 707 -20.71 -7.35 -31.45
CA SER A 707 -19.56 -7.76 -32.27
C SER A 707 -18.69 -6.54 -32.64
N GLU A 708 -19.30 -5.40 -32.99
CA GLU A 708 -18.60 -4.15 -33.25
C GLU A 708 -17.93 -3.60 -31.99
N LYS A 709 -18.64 -3.63 -30.85
CA LYS A 709 -18.06 -3.30 -29.55
C LYS A 709 -16.87 -4.20 -29.24
N LYS A 710 -16.96 -5.49 -29.53
CA LYS A 710 -15.85 -6.45 -29.36
C LYS A 710 -14.68 -6.13 -30.29
N LYS A 711 -14.95 -5.77 -31.56
CA LYS A 711 -13.92 -5.31 -32.52
C LYS A 711 -13.26 -4.01 -32.06
N LEU A 712 -14.02 -3.03 -31.58
CA LEU A 712 -13.51 -1.77 -31.04
C LEU A 712 -12.68 -1.98 -29.77
N MET A 713 -13.14 -2.83 -28.85
CA MET A 713 -12.37 -3.22 -27.67
C MET A 713 -11.09 -3.98 -28.05
N GLY A 714 -11.14 -4.85 -29.05
CA GLY A 714 -9.95 -5.52 -29.60
C GLY A 714 -8.95 -4.52 -30.18
N LYS A 715 -9.40 -3.57 -31.00
CA LYS A 715 -8.57 -2.47 -31.52
C LYS A 715 -8.01 -1.61 -30.38
N PHE A 716 -8.80 -1.35 -29.34
CA PHE A 716 -8.38 -0.57 -28.18
C PHE A 716 -7.28 -1.29 -27.38
N ASN A 717 -7.46 -2.59 -27.12
CA ASN A 717 -6.44 -3.40 -26.45
C ASN A 717 -5.17 -3.50 -27.29
N PHE A 718 -5.30 -3.68 -28.60
CA PHE A 718 -4.15 -3.70 -29.51
C PHE A 718 -3.40 -2.36 -29.54
N MET A 719 -4.10 -1.22 -29.56
CA MET A 719 -3.47 0.09 -29.46
C MET A 719 -2.80 0.31 -28.10
N ALA A 720 -3.43 -0.12 -27.01
CA ALA A 720 -2.84 -0.05 -25.68
C ALA A 720 -1.59 -0.94 -25.55
N GLU A 721 -1.58 -2.12 -26.18
CA GLU A 721 -0.41 -3.00 -26.28
C GLU A 721 0.70 -2.38 -27.15
N GLN A 722 0.34 -1.79 -28.29
CA GLN A 722 1.29 -1.06 -29.13
C GLN A 722 1.91 0.13 -28.38
N GLU A 723 1.11 0.96 -27.71
CA GLU A 723 1.62 2.09 -26.92
C GLU A 723 2.49 1.61 -25.76
N ASN A 724 2.07 0.58 -25.02
CA ASN A 724 2.91 -0.01 -23.98
C ASN A 724 4.22 -0.57 -24.53
N SER A 725 4.21 -1.16 -25.74
CA SER A 725 5.43 -1.63 -26.40
C SER A 725 6.33 -0.47 -26.83
N LYS A 726 5.76 0.65 -27.32
CA LYS A 726 6.49 1.89 -27.64
C LYS A 726 7.10 2.50 -26.39
N PHE A 727 6.34 2.63 -25.29
CA PHE A 727 6.85 3.11 -24.01
C PHE A 727 7.95 2.20 -23.44
N LYS A 728 7.79 0.88 -23.57
CA LYS A 728 8.83 -0.08 -23.16
C LYS A 728 10.11 0.10 -23.98
N ASN A 729 9.98 0.28 -25.30
CA ASN A 729 11.11 0.50 -26.19
C ASN A 729 11.77 1.87 -25.97
N GLU A 730 11.01 2.94 -25.76
CA GLU A 730 11.54 4.25 -25.36
C GLU A 730 12.25 4.19 -24.01
N ARG A 731 11.69 3.47 -23.03
CA ARG A 731 12.32 3.29 -21.73
C ARG A 731 13.64 2.52 -21.86
N ILE A 732 13.69 1.48 -22.69
CA ILE A 732 14.92 0.75 -23.01
C ILE A 732 15.92 1.68 -23.72
N LYS A 733 15.46 2.52 -24.65
CA LYS A 733 16.30 3.49 -25.36
C LYS A 733 16.91 4.53 -24.41
N ILE A 734 16.10 5.13 -23.54
CA ILE A 734 16.53 6.08 -22.51
C ILE A 734 17.51 5.43 -21.53
N GLN A 735 17.26 4.18 -21.12
CA GLN A 735 18.20 3.43 -20.28
C GLN A 735 19.53 3.16 -20.98
N LYS A 736 19.49 2.75 -22.26
CA LYS A 736 20.71 2.57 -23.05
C LYS A 736 21.47 3.88 -23.20
N GLU A 737 20.80 4.98 -23.54
CA GLU A 737 21.40 6.31 -23.68
C GLU A 737 22.03 6.80 -22.36
N ALA A 738 21.35 6.61 -21.23
CA ALA A 738 21.87 6.94 -19.91
C ALA A 738 23.11 6.12 -19.55
N VAL A 739 23.10 4.81 -19.85
CA VAL A 739 24.26 3.93 -19.64
C VAL A 739 25.43 4.35 -20.53
N THR A 740 25.21 4.66 -21.81
CA THR A 740 26.27 5.17 -22.69
C THR A 740 26.82 6.51 -22.23
N LYS A 741 25.98 7.43 -21.73
CA LYS A 741 26.44 8.72 -21.18
C LYS A 741 27.27 8.53 -19.92
N ALA A 742 26.83 7.69 -18.99
CA ALA A 742 27.58 7.37 -17.78
C ALA A 742 28.92 6.70 -18.12
N HIS A 743 28.93 5.79 -19.11
CA HIS A 743 30.16 5.17 -19.59
C HIS A 743 31.11 6.20 -20.22
N GLN A 744 30.59 7.13 -21.03
CA GLN A 744 31.37 8.20 -21.63
C GLN A 744 31.98 9.13 -20.58
N GLN A 745 31.21 9.54 -19.57
CA GLN A 745 31.70 10.35 -18.46
C GLN A 745 32.81 9.63 -17.69
N MET A 746 32.65 8.33 -17.42
CA MET A 746 33.68 7.52 -16.78
C MET A 746 34.96 7.45 -17.63
N VAL A 747 34.84 7.30 -18.95
CA VAL A 747 35.98 7.31 -19.88
C VAL A 747 36.69 8.66 -19.87
N ASP A 748 35.94 9.77 -19.86
CA ASP A 748 36.51 11.11 -19.83
C ASP A 748 37.20 11.42 -18.48
N GLU A 749 36.61 11.00 -17.36
CA GLU A 749 37.27 11.08 -16.04
C GLU A 749 38.57 10.28 -15.98
N LEU A 750 38.57 9.07 -16.55
CA LEU A 750 39.78 8.23 -16.62
C LEU A 750 40.87 8.90 -17.46
N LYS A 751 40.52 9.53 -18.58
CA LYS A 751 41.47 10.31 -19.39
C LYS A 751 42.06 11.50 -18.62
N ILE A 752 41.21 12.29 -17.95
CA ILE A 752 41.67 13.43 -17.13
C ILE A 752 42.61 12.94 -16.01
N ARG A 753 42.31 11.81 -15.39
CA ARG A 753 43.16 11.20 -14.35
C ARG A 753 44.49 10.73 -14.92
N GLU A 754 44.49 10.12 -16.09
CA GLU A 754 45.70 9.69 -16.80
C GLU A 754 46.59 10.89 -17.15
N GLU A 755 46.01 11.98 -17.66
CA GLU A 755 46.74 13.21 -17.96
C GLU A 755 47.33 13.87 -16.71
N ARG A 756 46.57 13.92 -15.60
CA ARG A 756 47.09 14.38 -14.31
C ARG A 756 48.27 13.53 -13.83
N MET A 757 48.18 12.21 -13.95
CA MET A 757 49.30 11.33 -13.60
C MET A 757 50.52 11.55 -14.49
N LYS A 758 50.33 11.67 -15.81
CA LYS A 758 51.43 11.99 -16.76
C LYS A 758 52.08 13.33 -16.43
N SER A 759 51.29 14.36 -16.11
CA SER A 759 51.80 15.68 -15.71
C SER A 759 52.61 15.62 -14.42
N ASN A 760 52.11 14.90 -13.40
CA ASN A 760 52.81 14.72 -12.14
C ASN A 760 54.12 13.96 -12.31
N LEU A 761 54.11 12.85 -13.06
CA LEU A 761 55.32 12.08 -13.40
C LEU A 761 56.33 12.94 -14.16
N LYS A 762 55.88 13.78 -15.10
CA LYS A 762 56.76 14.68 -15.86
C LYS A 762 57.39 15.75 -14.95
N ARG A 763 56.65 16.26 -13.96
CA ARG A 763 57.19 17.17 -12.94
C ARG A 763 58.19 16.48 -12.01
N GLU A 764 57.86 15.30 -11.50
CA GLU A 764 58.78 14.52 -10.65
C GLU A 764 60.07 14.17 -11.38
N PHE A 765 59.97 13.74 -12.64
CA PHE A 765 61.12 13.43 -13.46
C PHE A 765 62.00 14.67 -13.68
N LYS A 766 61.39 15.83 -13.96
CA LYS A 766 62.12 17.10 -14.12
C LYS A 766 62.77 17.59 -12.83
N ALA A 767 62.13 17.35 -11.68
CA ALA A 767 62.70 17.66 -10.37
C ALA A 767 63.91 16.77 -10.04
N LYS A 768 63.80 15.46 -10.30
CA LYS A 768 64.92 14.52 -10.14
C LYS A 768 66.09 14.82 -11.07
N LEU A 769 65.82 15.26 -12.30
CA LEU A 769 66.86 15.70 -13.22
C LEU A 769 67.63 16.90 -12.67
N LYS A 770 66.93 17.90 -12.14
CA LYS A 770 67.56 19.06 -11.49
C LYS A 770 68.39 18.66 -10.26
N GLU A 771 67.85 17.79 -9.42
CA GLU A 771 68.55 17.30 -8.22
C GLU A 771 69.85 16.57 -8.59
N HIS A 772 69.81 15.76 -9.65
CA HIS A 772 70.98 15.09 -10.19
C HIS A 772 72.00 16.07 -10.79
N ASP A 773 71.55 17.08 -11.55
CA ASP A 773 72.43 18.12 -12.09
C ASP A 773 73.10 18.94 -10.98
N GLU A 774 72.36 19.26 -9.92
CA GLU A 774 72.87 19.95 -8.72
C GLU A 774 73.88 19.08 -7.96
N GLN A 775 73.64 17.77 -7.83
CA GLN A 775 74.60 16.81 -7.26
C GLN A 775 75.89 16.72 -8.09
N GLN A 776 75.78 16.58 -9.41
CA GLN A 776 76.96 16.53 -10.28
C GLN A 776 77.80 17.81 -10.20
N LYS A 777 77.12 18.96 -10.06
CA LYS A 777 77.80 20.26 -9.89
C LYS A 777 78.51 20.35 -8.55
N ALA A 778 77.87 19.90 -7.47
CA ALA A 778 78.48 19.85 -6.14
C ALA A 778 79.70 18.90 -6.10
N ASP A 779 79.61 17.74 -6.77
CA ASP A 779 80.73 16.79 -6.88
C ASP A 779 81.89 17.36 -7.70
N LEU A 780 81.61 18.09 -8.79
CA LEU A 780 82.62 18.80 -9.57
C LEU A 780 83.32 19.90 -8.75
N ASP A 781 82.56 20.67 -7.98
CA ASP A 781 83.10 21.73 -7.13
C ASP A 781 83.94 21.15 -5.98
N LYS A 782 83.52 20.01 -5.42
CA LYS A 782 84.31 19.26 -4.43
C LYS A 782 85.62 18.74 -5.02
N ARG A 783 85.59 18.15 -6.22
CA ARG A 783 86.79 17.70 -6.94
C ARG A 783 87.73 18.87 -7.28
N LYS A 784 87.20 20.02 -7.66
CA LYS A 784 87.99 21.24 -7.87
C LYS A 784 88.67 21.69 -6.57
N ALA A 785 87.96 21.68 -5.45
CA ALA A 785 88.53 22.03 -4.15
C ALA A 785 89.64 21.06 -3.72
N GLU A 786 89.44 19.75 -3.92
CA GLU A 786 90.46 18.72 -3.67
C GLU A 786 91.70 18.90 -4.56
N LEU A 787 91.52 19.20 -5.85
CA LEU A 787 92.62 19.54 -6.77
C LEU A 787 93.38 20.80 -6.36
N ILE A 788 92.68 21.83 -5.87
CA ILE A 788 93.31 23.05 -5.36
C ILE A 788 94.13 22.76 -4.09
N GLU A 789 93.62 21.92 -3.19
CA GLU A 789 94.35 21.44 -2.01
C GLU A 789 95.60 20.62 -2.39
N GLU A 790 95.49 19.71 -3.36
CA GLU A 790 96.63 18.94 -3.88
C GLU A 790 97.68 19.83 -4.54
N LEU A 791 97.24 20.82 -5.33
CA LEU A 791 98.14 21.80 -5.95
C LEU A 791 98.84 22.67 -4.90
N LYS A 792 98.14 23.05 -3.82
CA LYS A 792 98.73 23.75 -2.67
C LYS A 792 99.75 22.89 -1.91
N LYS A 793 99.48 21.60 -1.71
CA LYS A 793 100.43 20.64 -1.14
C LYS A 793 101.66 20.41 -2.04
N LYS A 794 101.47 20.32 -3.35
CA LYS A 794 102.58 20.19 -4.31
C LYS A 794 103.43 21.46 -4.41
N THR A 795 102.82 22.65 -4.37
CA THR A 795 103.57 23.92 -4.38
C THR A 795 104.32 24.15 -3.07
N SER A 796 103.74 23.78 -1.92
CA SER A 796 104.46 23.82 -0.64
C SER A 796 105.61 22.80 -0.56
N ALA A 797 105.50 21.65 -1.21
CA ALA A 797 106.57 20.66 -1.31
C ALA A 797 107.68 21.04 -2.32
N LEU A 798 107.41 21.95 -3.27
CA LEU A 798 108.40 22.49 -4.22
C LEU A 798 109.13 23.73 -3.68
N LEU A 799 108.62 24.35 -2.61
CA LEU A 799 109.20 25.51 -1.94
C LEU A 799 109.99 25.15 -0.67
N SER A 800 110.07 23.86 -0.33
CA SER A 800 110.92 23.25 0.71
C SER A 800 112.03 22.45 0.07
#